data_AF-A0A1F9XSG6-F1
#
_entry.id   AF-A0A1F9XSG6-F1
#
_cell.length_a   1.000
_cell.length_b   1.000
_cell.length_c   1.000
_cell.angle_alpha   90.00
_cell.angle_beta   90.00
_cell.angle_gamma   90.00
#
_symmetry.space_group_name_H-M   'P 1'
#
loop_
_entity.id
_entity.type
_entity.pdbx_description
1 polymer ?
#
loop_
_entity_poly.entity_id
_entity_poly.type
_entity_poly.pdbx_seq_one_letter_code
_entity_poly.pdbx_strand_id
1 'polypeptide(L)'
;MLSKAFFLLLVLFFSSCPPSLFSLDGKDAGFLNMVESRSFQYFVKCVNPANGLVLDKASNSKSPDYKYAPASIAAVGFGLAALPAGVERGWISKEAAEEQAKTTLKFFSEKMESEHGFFYHFVDMETGKRVWDCELSSIDTALFLAGALTAAQYFEDPEIKKLAKKLYDRVDWKWMTNGSLFLDMGWTPEKRFIPHFWSDYNESAIMYVLAMGSPTFPLTAQSWAAIKRTRGRYKNHELILSPPLFTHQFSHAFIDFRDKRDAFADYFKNSVQATLANRQFCIDSAESFKTYGKDSWGLTASIGPDGYKAYGAPPGPAQHDGTVAPSAAAASIVFTPEYSISAMRYWYFKYRDKLWGRYGFADSFNLDRNFFAPDAYGINQGPTVLMIENYRSGLIWKLFMSRPEVRKGMREAGFGSAEGTQSGPTEPAVEMASYFLNKRPLIKTGEIDDAVMPEDVKLGAEVWKKAGETIELNHKYLQNGLNRQPDYSVKADLLANSRYVFLKFKVRDSEIISSHPEELMYEDDSLEVYIDSENNKFAWGGADDYQVIMSPATGGGMRVREFFHPERTAGACRIVDFSATALGYEAVLALERTVFGIGDGRIGFSLAARNIDRVLNSDAKFNWFFLEPATYLGEMQVEK
;
A
#
# COMPACT_ATOMS: atom_id res chain seq x y z
N MET A 1 -3.97 -30.54 70.47
CA MET A 1 -3.27 -29.30 70.08
C MET A 1 -2.32 -29.65 68.95
N LEU A 2 -2.73 -29.48 67.69
CA LEU A 2 -1.86 -29.75 66.55
C LEU A 2 -2.14 -28.74 65.44
N SER A 3 -1.10 -27.96 65.18
CA SER A 3 -0.94 -26.96 64.14
C SER A 3 -0.79 -27.64 62.77
N LYS A 4 -1.48 -27.10 61.76
CA LYS A 4 -0.92 -26.66 60.47
C LYS A 4 -2.07 -26.23 59.54
N ALA A 5 -2.22 -24.93 59.39
CA ALA A 5 -2.97 -24.32 58.30
C ALA A 5 -2.01 -24.15 57.11
N PHE A 6 -2.41 -24.56 55.90
CA PHE A 6 -2.21 -23.77 54.69
C PHE A 6 -3.11 -24.30 53.57
N PHE A 7 -3.77 -23.35 52.91
CA PHE A 7 -4.90 -23.46 52.01
C PHE A 7 -4.57 -24.20 50.70
N LEU A 8 -5.40 -25.17 50.31
CA LEU A 8 -5.41 -25.74 48.97
C LEU A 8 -6.20 -24.78 48.06
N LEU A 9 -5.52 -24.05 47.18
CA LEU A 9 -6.16 -23.19 46.19
C LEU A 9 -6.73 -24.08 45.06
N LEU A 10 -8.05 -24.16 44.96
CA LEU A 10 -8.74 -24.81 43.85
C LEU A 10 -8.58 -23.91 42.62
N VAL A 11 -7.74 -24.29 41.67
CA VAL A 11 -7.62 -23.63 40.37
C VAL A 11 -8.86 -23.99 39.54
N LEU A 12 -9.84 -23.10 39.52
CA LEU A 12 -10.92 -23.12 38.54
C LEU A 12 -10.32 -22.76 37.17
N PHE A 13 -10.14 -23.78 36.32
CA PHE A 13 -9.95 -23.58 34.89
C PHE A 13 -11.22 -22.91 34.32
N PHE A 14 -11.20 -21.59 34.18
CA PHE A 14 -12.11 -20.91 33.28
C PHE A 14 -11.71 -21.27 31.85
N SER A 15 -12.42 -22.23 31.27
CA SER A 15 -12.46 -22.41 29.82
C SER A 15 -13.06 -21.12 29.24
N SER A 16 -12.22 -20.23 28.73
CA SER A 16 -12.65 -19.03 28.03
C SER A 16 -13.33 -19.44 26.73
N CYS A 17 -14.66 -19.53 26.77
CA CYS A 17 -15.47 -19.51 25.56
C CYS A 17 -15.17 -18.17 24.84
N PRO A 18 -14.86 -18.16 23.53
CA PRO A 18 -14.62 -16.92 22.82
C PRO A 18 -15.87 -16.02 22.94
N PRO A 19 -15.70 -14.68 23.07
CA PRO A 19 -16.83 -13.78 23.12
C PRO A 19 -17.72 -14.01 21.91
N SER A 20 -19.04 -14.13 22.14
CA SER A 20 -20.02 -14.22 21.06
C SER A 20 -19.75 -13.11 20.05
N LEU A 21 -19.64 -13.45 18.76
CA LEU A 21 -19.65 -12.49 17.65
C LEU A 21 -20.73 -11.45 17.95
N PHE A 22 -20.27 -10.20 18.17
CA PHE A 22 -20.95 -9.07 18.80
C PHE A 22 -22.48 -9.09 18.72
N SER A 23 -23.17 -8.98 19.87
CA SER A 23 -24.58 -8.59 19.87
C SER A 23 -24.67 -7.14 19.40
N LEU A 24 -24.85 -6.95 18.10
CA LEU A 24 -25.07 -5.62 17.52
C LEU A 24 -26.26 -4.97 18.21
N ASP A 25 -26.12 -3.70 18.59
CA ASP A 25 -27.29 -2.94 18.98
C ASP A 25 -28.28 -2.89 17.79
N GLY A 26 -29.57 -2.78 18.08
CA GLY A 26 -30.60 -2.86 17.03
C GLY A 26 -30.50 -1.74 15.97
N LYS A 27 -29.86 -0.61 16.28
CA LYS A 27 -29.71 0.52 15.35
C LYS A 27 -28.54 0.29 14.39
N ASP A 28 -27.42 -0.23 14.89
CA ASP A 28 -26.25 -0.58 14.10
C ASP A 28 -26.53 -1.80 13.23
N ALA A 29 -27.30 -2.79 13.72
CA ALA A 29 -27.75 -3.91 12.91
C ALA A 29 -28.58 -3.46 11.69
N GLY A 30 -29.51 -2.52 11.87
CA GLY A 30 -30.33 -1.99 10.78
C GLY A 30 -29.52 -1.16 9.78
N PHE A 31 -28.61 -0.31 10.27
CA PHE A 31 -27.75 0.52 9.43
C PHE A 31 -26.77 -0.34 8.60
N LEU A 32 -26.10 -1.31 9.23
CA LEU A 32 -25.19 -2.22 8.52
C LEU A 32 -25.92 -3.05 7.47
N ASN A 33 -27.13 -3.53 7.77
CA ASN A 33 -27.95 -4.22 6.78
C ASN A 33 -28.25 -3.35 5.55
N MET A 34 -28.53 -2.06 5.74
CA MET A 34 -28.73 -1.13 4.63
C MET A 34 -27.45 -0.93 3.81
N VAL A 35 -26.30 -0.72 4.47
CA VAL A 35 -25.00 -0.57 3.80
C VAL A 35 -24.67 -1.80 2.97
N GLU A 36 -24.66 -2.96 3.62
CA GLU A 36 -24.31 -4.25 3.03
C GLU A 36 -25.27 -4.66 1.90
N SER A 37 -26.58 -4.53 2.10
CA SER A 37 -27.59 -4.86 1.08
C SER A 37 -27.42 -3.99 -0.17
N ARG A 38 -27.11 -2.69 0.02
CA ARG A 38 -26.95 -1.77 -1.09
C ARG A 38 -25.68 -2.08 -1.88
N SER A 39 -24.57 -2.35 -1.21
CA SER A 39 -23.32 -2.81 -1.84
C SER A 39 -23.51 -4.14 -2.57
N PHE A 40 -24.25 -5.09 -1.98
CA PHE A 40 -24.57 -6.37 -2.61
C PHE A 40 -25.32 -6.23 -3.94
N GLN A 41 -26.15 -5.19 -4.11
CA GLN A 41 -26.85 -4.96 -5.38
C GLN A 41 -25.90 -4.78 -6.57
N TYR A 42 -24.64 -4.39 -6.35
CA TYR A 42 -23.64 -4.35 -7.42
C TYR A 42 -23.50 -5.74 -8.09
N PHE A 43 -23.40 -6.80 -7.30
CA PHE A 43 -23.20 -8.18 -7.78
C PHE A 43 -24.47 -8.86 -8.32
N VAL A 44 -25.62 -8.18 -8.24
CA VAL A 44 -26.89 -8.61 -8.84
C VAL A 44 -27.21 -7.81 -10.09
N LYS A 45 -26.83 -6.52 -10.14
CA LYS A 45 -27.22 -5.59 -11.22
C LYS A 45 -26.11 -5.36 -12.23
N CYS A 46 -24.85 -5.50 -11.85
CA CYS A 46 -23.69 -5.27 -12.71
C CYS A 46 -23.07 -6.58 -13.24
N VAL A 47 -23.76 -7.71 -13.05
CA VAL A 47 -23.37 -9.03 -13.57
C VAL A 47 -24.10 -9.31 -14.88
N ASN A 48 -23.37 -9.70 -15.93
CA ASN A 48 -23.97 -10.16 -17.16
C ASN A 48 -24.59 -11.55 -16.93
N PRO A 49 -25.93 -11.70 -17.02
CA PRO A 49 -26.61 -12.96 -16.68
C PRO A 49 -26.33 -14.09 -17.67
N ALA A 50 -25.75 -13.81 -18.84
CA ALA A 50 -25.44 -14.83 -19.84
C ALA A 50 -24.10 -15.56 -19.59
N ASN A 51 -23.16 -14.91 -18.89
CA ASN A 51 -21.80 -15.43 -18.71
C ASN A 51 -21.24 -15.25 -17.28
N GLY A 52 -21.93 -14.51 -16.41
CA GLY A 52 -21.51 -14.28 -15.03
C GLY A 52 -20.40 -13.23 -14.85
N LEU A 53 -19.99 -12.54 -15.92
CA LEU A 53 -18.99 -11.47 -15.83
C LEU A 53 -19.53 -10.26 -15.08
N VAL A 54 -18.68 -9.61 -14.27
CA VAL A 54 -19.07 -8.47 -13.43
C VAL A 54 -18.26 -7.25 -13.87
N LEU A 55 -18.94 -6.13 -14.08
CA LEU A 55 -18.31 -4.84 -14.41
C LEU A 55 -17.23 -4.47 -13.40
N ASP A 56 -16.09 -3.97 -13.88
CA ASP A 56 -15.05 -3.37 -13.04
C ASP A 56 -15.61 -2.18 -12.25
N LYS A 57 -16.29 -1.27 -12.96
CA LYS A 57 -16.98 -0.12 -12.37
C LYS A 57 -18.33 0.13 -13.02
N ALA A 58 -19.23 0.75 -12.27
CA ALA A 58 -20.53 1.18 -12.77
C ALA A 58 -20.91 2.54 -12.19
N SER A 59 -21.67 3.33 -12.97
CA SER A 59 -22.26 4.57 -12.46
C SER A 59 -23.11 4.28 -11.22
N ASN A 60 -22.84 5.01 -10.13
CA ASN A 60 -23.57 4.84 -8.88
C ASN A 60 -24.93 5.56 -8.86
N SER A 61 -25.28 6.29 -9.93
CA SER A 61 -26.55 7.00 -10.07
C SER A 61 -27.42 6.50 -11.22
N LYS A 62 -26.83 5.93 -12.28
CA LYS A 62 -27.55 5.46 -13.48
C LYS A 62 -27.77 3.95 -13.45
N SER A 63 -28.69 3.47 -14.28
CA SER A 63 -28.86 2.02 -14.49
C SER A 63 -27.56 1.40 -15.02
N PRO A 64 -27.27 0.12 -14.71
CA PRO A 64 -26.11 -0.58 -15.24
C PRO A 64 -26.09 -0.54 -16.78
N ASP A 65 -24.90 -0.32 -17.33
CA ASP A 65 -24.62 -0.38 -18.76
C ASP A 65 -23.35 -1.22 -18.96
N TYR A 66 -23.46 -2.37 -19.63
CA TYR A 66 -22.34 -3.28 -19.84
C TYR A 66 -21.29 -2.75 -20.82
N LYS A 67 -21.55 -1.61 -21.48
CA LYS A 67 -20.56 -0.90 -22.30
C LYS A 67 -19.78 0.16 -21.53
N TYR A 68 -20.15 0.41 -20.26
CA TYR A 68 -19.56 1.46 -19.45
C TYR A 68 -18.11 1.18 -19.05
N ALA A 69 -17.79 -0.09 -18.79
CA ALA A 69 -16.48 -0.58 -18.39
C ALA A 69 -16.33 -2.06 -18.79
N PRO A 70 -15.11 -2.59 -18.89
CA PRO A 70 -14.92 -4.03 -19.02
C PRO A 70 -15.29 -4.77 -17.72
N ALA A 71 -15.26 -6.10 -17.79
CA ALA A 71 -15.36 -6.96 -16.63
C ALA A 71 -14.01 -7.02 -15.89
N SER A 72 -14.05 -7.07 -14.56
CA SER A 72 -12.89 -7.38 -13.71
C SER A 72 -13.01 -8.80 -13.16
N ILE A 73 -11.94 -9.59 -13.27
CA ILE A 73 -11.93 -10.96 -12.76
C ILE A 73 -11.93 -10.99 -11.23
N ALA A 74 -11.22 -10.07 -10.57
CA ALA A 74 -11.34 -9.90 -9.12
C ALA A 74 -12.77 -9.58 -8.68
N ALA A 75 -13.48 -8.70 -9.39
CA ALA A 75 -14.88 -8.37 -9.09
C ALA A 75 -15.82 -9.59 -9.23
N VAL A 76 -15.58 -10.47 -10.21
CA VAL A 76 -16.31 -11.75 -10.33
C VAL A 76 -16.07 -12.63 -9.11
N GLY A 77 -14.82 -12.72 -8.64
CA GLY A 77 -14.47 -13.48 -7.44
C GLY A 77 -15.18 -13.00 -6.17
N PHE A 78 -15.14 -11.70 -5.91
CA PHE A 78 -15.90 -11.12 -4.81
C PHE A 78 -17.41 -11.34 -4.97
N GLY A 79 -17.94 -11.22 -6.19
CA GLY A 79 -19.35 -11.46 -6.49
C GLY A 79 -19.78 -12.88 -6.14
N LEU A 80 -19.01 -13.89 -6.54
CA LEU A 80 -19.27 -15.30 -6.21
C LEU A 80 -19.29 -15.54 -4.69
N ALA A 81 -18.36 -14.93 -3.95
CA ALA A 81 -18.34 -15.03 -2.49
C ALA A 81 -19.43 -14.22 -1.80
N ALA A 82 -20.00 -13.19 -2.44
CA ALA A 82 -21.08 -12.38 -1.88
C ALA A 82 -22.44 -13.09 -1.98
N LEU A 83 -22.61 -14.03 -2.91
CA LEU A 83 -23.87 -14.76 -3.12
C LEU A 83 -24.39 -15.46 -1.84
N PRO A 84 -23.58 -16.23 -1.07
CA PRO A 84 -23.99 -16.78 0.22
C PRO A 84 -24.57 -15.74 1.18
N ALA A 85 -23.91 -14.58 1.32
CA ALA A 85 -24.40 -13.50 2.19
C ALA A 85 -25.77 -12.98 1.69
N GLY A 86 -25.93 -12.78 0.39
CA GLY A 86 -27.20 -12.38 -0.21
C GLY A 86 -28.34 -13.37 0.05
N VAL A 87 -28.06 -14.67 0.04
CA VAL A 87 -29.06 -15.72 0.34
C VAL A 87 -29.43 -15.71 1.83
N GLU A 88 -28.44 -15.74 2.72
CA GLU A 88 -28.67 -15.74 4.18
C GLU A 88 -29.38 -14.47 4.67
N ARG A 89 -29.21 -13.36 3.95
CA ARG A 89 -29.86 -12.07 4.24
C ARG A 89 -31.18 -11.87 3.49
N GLY A 90 -31.57 -12.79 2.61
CA GLY A 90 -32.82 -12.73 1.85
C GLY A 90 -32.87 -11.65 0.76
N TRP A 91 -31.72 -11.22 0.24
CA TRP A 91 -31.63 -10.23 -0.85
C TRP A 91 -31.69 -10.87 -2.25
N ILE A 92 -31.41 -12.17 -2.33
CA ILE A 92 -31.56 -13.01 -3.50
C ILE A 92 -32.03 -14.40 -3.06
N SER A 93 -32.87 -15.07 -3.86
CA SER A 93 -33.24 -16.46 -3.59
C SER A 93 -32.05 -17.40 -3.77
N LYS A 94 -32.01 -18.51 -3.02
CA LYS A 94 -30.95 -19.52 -3.17
C LYS A 94 -30.84 -20.03 -4.61
N GLU A 95 -31.96 -20.25 -5.27
CA GLU A 95 -32.03 -20.77 -6.65
C GLU A 95 -31.37 -19.81 -7.64
N ALA A 96 -31.76 -18.53 -7.61
CA ALA A 96 -31.15 -17.51 -8.48
C ALA A 96 -29.64 -17.33 -8.22
N ALA A 97 -29.21 -17.40 -6.96
CA ALA A 97 -27.80 -17.29 -6.61
C ALA A 97 -26.99 -18.52 -7.09
N GLU A 98 -27.56 -19.71 -6.95
CA GLU A 98 -26.94 -20.96 -7.43
C GLU A 98 -26.82 -20.96 -8.95
N GLU A 99 -27.86 -20.54 -9.68
CA GLU A 99 -27.83 -20.40 -11.13
C GLU A 99 -26.78 -19.39 -11.58
N GLN A 100 -26.68 -18.21 -10.92
CA GLN A 100 -25.63 -17.24 -11.21
C GLN A 100 -24.22 -17.85 -11.03
N ALA A 101 -24.00 -18.62 -9.97
CA ALA A 101 -22.73 -19.31 -9.75
C ALA A 101 -22.45 -20.37 -10.85
N LYS A 102 -23.44 -21.18 -11.22
CA LYS A 102 -23.33 -22.17 -12.31
C LYS A 102 -22.98 -21.52 -13.64
N THR A 103 -23.73 -20.48 -14.04
CA THR A 103 -23.49 -19.74 -15.28
C THR A 103 -22.06 -19.19 -15.33
N THR A 104 -21.62 -18.56 -14.24
CA THR A 104 -20.27 -17.99 -14.13
C THR A 104 -19.21 -19.08 -14.28
N LEU A 105 -19.24 -20.11 -13.43
CA LEU A 105 -18.20 -21.14 -13.43
C LEU A 105 -18.16 -21.95 -14.73
N LYS A 106 -19.32 -22.17 -15.36
CA LYS A 106 -19.40 -22.84 -16.66
C LYS A 106 -18.73 -22.01 -17.75
N PHE A 107 -19.03 -20.71 -17.81
CA PHE A 107 -18.38 -19.80 -18.74
C PHE A 107 -16.86 -19.80 -18.57
N PHE A 108 -16.36 -19.70 -17.34
CA PHE A 108 -14.93 -19.72 -17.04
C PHE A 108 -14.24 -21.05 -17.38
N SER A 109 -14.95 -22.17 -17.18
CA SER A 109 -14.43 -23.51 -17.47
C SER A 109 -14.39 -23.84 -18.96
N GLU A 110 -15.31 -23.30 -19.76
CA GLU A 110 -15.54 -23.72 -21.14
C GLU A 110 -15.13 -22.67 -22.19
N LYS A 111 -15.21 -21.38 -21.85
CA LYS A 111 -15.10 -20.29 -22.84
C LYS A 111 -14.08 -19.22 -22.50
N MET A 112 -13.85 -18.95 -21.22
CA MET A 112 -12.93 -17.89 -20.83
C MET A 112 -11.49 -18.20 -21.28
N GLU A 113 -10.86 -17.20 -21.89
CA GLU A 113 -9.46 -17.28 -22.27
C GLU A 113 -8.57 -17.40 -21.03
N SER A 114 -7.66 -18.35 -21.04
CA SER A 114 -6.71 -18.56 -19.95
C SER A 114 -5.45 -19.20 -20.48
N GLU A 115 -4.32 -18.89 -19.86
CA GLU A 115 -3.02 -19.48 -20.15
C GLU A 115 -2.47 -20.05 -18.84
N HIS A 116 -2.04 -21.32 -18.85
CA HIS A 116 -1.63 -22.02 -17.62
C HIS A 116 -2.65 -21.94 -16.45
N GLY A 117 -3.93 -21.79 -16.80
CA GLY A 117 -5.04 -21.67 -15.86
C GLY A 117 -5.31 -20.26 -15.31
N PHE A 118 -4.44 -19.28 -15.58
CA PHE A 118 -4.61 -17.88 -15.17
C PHE A 118 -5.49 -17.10 -16.13
N PHE A 119 -6.18 -16.08 -15.60
CA PHE A 119 -7.08 -15.20 -16.35
C PHE A 119 -6.51 -13.79 -16.49
N TYR A 120 -6.89 -13.12 -17.58
CA TYR A 120 -6.59 -11.70 -17.79
C TYR A 120 -7.30 -10.83 -16.77
N HIS A 121 -6.67 -9.74 -16.35
CA HIS A 121 -7.23 -8.79 -15.37
C HIS A 121 -8.59 -8.25 -15.81
N PHE A 122 -8.67 -7.78 -17.06
CA PHE A 122 -9.87 -7.23 -17.67
C PHE A 122 -10.28 -7.97 -18.93
N VAL A 123 -11.57 -8.21 -19.07
CA VAL A 123 -12.16 -8.84 -20.25
C VAL A 123 -13.42 -8.12 -20.71
N ASP A 124 -13.73 -8.24 -21.99
CA ASP A 124 -14.95 -7.70 -22.57
C ASP A 124 -16.18 -8.35 -21.94
N MET A 125 -17.16 -7.51 -21.55
CA MET A 125 -18.34 -7.93 -20.78
C MET A 125 -19.23 -8.95 -21.49
N GLU A 126 -19.23 -8.96 -22.82
CA GLU A 126 -20.09 -9.86 -23.61
C GLU A 126 -19.33 -11.13 -24.01
N THR A 127 -18.11 -10.97 -24.50
CA THR A 127 -17.35 -12.04 -25.15
C THR A 127 -16.35 -12.75 -24.24
N GLY A 128 -15.91 -12.12 -23.15
CA GLY A 128 -14.83 -12.62 -22.29
C GLY A 128 -13.43 -12.57 -22.91
N LYS A 129 -13.26 -11.84 -24.01
CA LYS A 129 -11.94 -11.61 -24.62
C LYS A 129 -11.15 -10.58 -23.82
N ARG A 130 -9.83 -10.75 -23.75
CA ARG A 130 -8.89 -9.77 -23.16
C ARG A 130 -9.12 -8.36 -23.75
N VAL A 131 -9.01 -7.34 -22.91
CA VAL A 131 -9.06 -5.93 -23.31
C VAL A 131 -7.83 -5.14 -22.83
N TRP A 132 -7.57 -3.99 -23.47
CA TRP A 132 -6.50 -3.04 -23.10
C TRP A 132 -5.10 -3.63 -23.01
N ASP A 133 -4.84 -4.72 -23.72
CA ASP A 133 -3.59 -5.48 -23.63
C ASP A 133 -3.17 -5.79 -22.18
N CYS A 134 -4.15 -5.94 -21.27
CA CYS A 134 -3.88 -6.20 -19.86
C CYS A 134 -3.21 -7.56 -19.66
N GLU A 135 -2.51 -7.71 -18.56
CA GLU A 135 -1.85 -8.94 -18.15
C GLU A 135 -2.83 -10.03 -17.71
N LEU A 136 -2.40 -11.28 -17.83
CA LEU A 136 -2.85 -12.32 -16.90
C LEU A 136 -2.51 -11.86 -15.50
N SER A 137 -3.50 -11.71 -14.64
CA SER A 137 -3.31 -11.27 -13.26
C SER A 137 -3.36 -12.47 -12.32
N SER A 138 -2.24 -12.71 -11.63
CA SER A 138 -2.14 -13.81 -10.67
C SER A 138 -3.04 -13.58 -9.45
N ILE A 139 -3.13 -12.34 -8.97
CA ILE A 139 -3.99 -11.99 -7.83
C ILE A 139 -5.49 -12.03 -8.18
N ASP A 140 -5.90 -11.53 -9.34
CA ASP A 140 -7.30 -11.57 -9.77
C ASP A 140 -7.78 -13.01 -9.95
N THR A 141 -6.93 -13.86 -10.54
CA THR A 141 -7.20 -15.29 -10.66
C THR A 141 -7.38 -15.92 -9.27
N ALA A 142 -6.53 -15.58 -8.30
CA ALA A 142 -6.66 -16.10 -6.94
C ALA A 142 -7.93 -15.63 -6.23
N LEU A 143 -8.33 -14.36 -6.39
CA LEU A 143 -9.58 -13.82 -5.84
C LEU A 143 -10.81 -14.46 -6.50
N PHE A 144 -10.77 -14.69 -7.81
CA PHE A 144 -11.78 -15.47 -8.53
C PHE A 144 -11.93 -16.87 -7.95
N LEU A 145 -10.81 -17.59 -7.79
CA LEU A 145 -10.81 -18.93 -7.22
C LEU A 145 -11.33 -18.95 -5.77
N ALA A 146 -10.97 -17.96 -4.97
CA ALA A 146 -11.47 -17.83 -3.61
C ALA A 146 -13.01 -17.69 -3.58
N GLY A 147 -13.55 -16.88 -4.48
CA GLY A 147 -15.00 -16.77 -4.72
C GLY A 147 -15.65 -18.09 -5.13
N ALA A 148 -15.10 -18.74 -6.16
CA ALA A 148 -15.59 -20.00 -6.70
C ALA A 148 -15.62 -21.12 -5.64
N LEU A 149 -14.55 -21.25 -4.85
CA LEU A 149 -14.44 -22.25 -3.79
C LEU A 149 -15.41 -21.97 -2.63
N THR A 150 -15.62 -20.69 -2.29
CA THR A 150 -16.61 -20.26 -1.28
C THR A 150 -18.03 -20.63 -1.74
N ALA A 151 -18.39 -20.30 -2.98
CA ALA A 151 -19.68 -20.65 -3.56
C ALA A 151 -19.90 -22.18 -3.61
N ALA A 152 -18.88 -22.93 -4.04
CA ALA A 152 -18.91 -24.40 -4.06
C ALA A 152 -19.14 -25.02 -2.68
N GLN A 153 -18.61 -24.38 -1.62
CA GLN A 153 -18.83 -24.83 -0.25
C GLN A 153 -20.25 -24.54 0.25
N TYR A 154 -20.82 -23.41 -0.14
CA TYR A 154 -22.14 -22.97 0.33
C TYR A 154 -23.30 -23.70 -0.35
N PHE A 155 -23.32 -23.72 -1.68
CA PHE A 155 -24.45 -24.30 -2.43
C PHE A 155 -24.49 -25.81 -2.36
N GLU A 156 -23.33 -26.44 -2.19
CA GLU A 156 -23.15 -27.88 -2.18
C GLU A 156 -23.58 -28.63 -3.45
N ASP A 157 -23.94 -27.90 -4.50
CA ASP A 157 -24.32 -28.42 -5.81
C ASP A 157 -23.15 -29.18 -6.49
N PRO A 158 -23.39 -30.38 -7.05
CA PRO A 158 -22.36 -31.19 -7.69
C PRO A 158 -21.67 -30.52 -8.89
N GLU A 159 -22.39 -29.74 -9.69
CA GLU A 159 -21.83 -29.06 -10.87
C GLU A 159 -20.92 -27.90 -10.45
N ILE A 160 -21.37 -27.06 -9.52
CA ILE A 160 -20.56 -25.97 -8.94
C ILE A 160 -19.28 -26.55 -8.31
N LYS A 161 -19.40 -27.59 -7.48
CA LYS A 161 -18.25 -28.26 -6.85
C LYS A 161 -17.25 -28.78 -7.89
N LYS A 162 -17.74 -29.43 -8.96
CA LYS A 162 -16.91 -29.97 -10.04
C LYS A 162 -16.19 -28.85 -10.81
N LEU A 163 -16.91 -27.79 -11.19
CA LEU A 163 -16.36 -26.69 -11.99
C LEU A 163 -15.34 -25.88 -11.18
N ALA A 164 -15.66 -25.51 -9.94
CA ALA A 164 -14.73 -24.80 -9.07
C ALA A 164 -13.44 -25.60 -8.83
N LYS A 165 -13.55 -26.92 -8.58
CA LYS A 165 -12.39 -27.79 -8.46
C LYS A 165 -11.56 -27.86 -9.74
N LYS A 166 -12.22 -28.04 -10.90
CA LYS A 166 -11.54 -28.08 -12.21
C LYS A 166 -10.76 -26.78 -12.48
N LEU A 167 -11.37 -25.63 -12.17
CA LEU A 167 -10.75 -24.32 -12.35
C LEU A 167 -9.59 -24.09 -11.39
N TYR A 168 -9.68 -24.57 -10.15
CA TYR A 168 -8.59 -24.48 -9.19
C TYR A 168 -7.41 -25.40 -9.54
N ASP A 169 -7.68 -26.67 -9.86
CA ASP A 169 -6.65 -27.67 -10.13
C ASP A 169 -5.83 -27.36 -11.39
N ARG A 170 -6.38 -26.60 -12.35
CA ARG A 170 -5.68 -26.27 -13.60
C ARG A 170 -4.66 -25.13 -13.48
N VAL A 171 -4.67 -24.38 -12.37
CA VAL A 171 -3.77 -23.23 -12.21
C VAL A 171 -2.36 -23.70 -11.90
N ASP A 172 -1.44 -23.40 -12.80
CA ASP A 172 -0.02 -23.74 -12.66
C ASP A 172 0.74 -22.67 -11.87
N TRP A 173 0.60 -22.71 -10.53
CA TRP A 173 1.26 -21.74 -9.65
C TRP A 173 2.79 -21.77 -9.79
N LYS A 174 3.38 -22.90 -10.19
CA LYS A 174 4.83 -23.00 -10.42
C LYS A 174 5.24 -22.24 -11.67
N TRP A 175 4.48 -22.33 -12.74
CA TRP A 175 4.73 -21.54 -13.95
C TRP A 175 4.73 -20.04 -13.66
N MET A 176 3.77 -19.58 -12.87
CA MET A 176 3.65 -18.16 -12.50
C MET A 176 4.81 -17.68 -11.59
N THR A 177 5.68 -18.55 -11.10
CA THR A 177 6.88 -18.08 -10.37
C THR A 177 7.95 -17.47 -11.27
N ASN A 178 7.86 -17.72 -12.58
CA ASN A 178 8.89 -17.37 -13.55
C ASN A 178 10.29 -17.85 -13.10
N GLY A 179 10.36 -19.03 -12.46
CA GLY A 179 11.59 -19.62 -11.95
C GLY A 179 12.12 -19.03 -10.64
N SER A 180 11.41 -18.07 -10.03
CA SER A 180 11.77 -17.45 -8.75
C SER A 180 11.12 -18.15 -7.54
N LEU A 181 11.36 -17.65 -6.32
CA LEU A 181 10.63 -18.07 -5.12
C LEU A 181 9.27 -17.38 -4.98
N PHE A 182 9.03 -16.31 -5.74
CA PHE A 182 7.85 -15.46 -5.65
C PHE A 182 6.94 -15.73 -6.84
N LEU A 183 5.65 -15.47 -6.68
CA LEU A 183 4.74 -15.39 -7.81
C LEU A 183 4.99 -14.08 -8.56
N ASP A 184 5.03 -14.14 -9.88
CA ASP A 184 5.01 -12.99 -10.76
C ASP A 184 3.63 -12.31 -10.71
N MET A 185 3.61 -11.00 -10.84
CA MET A 185 2.38 -10.22 -10.83
C MET A 185 1.57 -10.41 -12.11
N GLY A 186 2.21 -10.71 -13.24
CA GLY A 186 1.47 -10.99 -14.46
C GLY A 186 2.29 -11.35 -15.69
N TRP A 187 1.55 -11.68 -16.74
CA TRP A 187 2.14 -12.10 -18.01
C TRP A 187 1.31 -11.58 -19.17
N THR A 188 1.95 -11.20 -20.28
CA THR A 188 1.27 -10.88 -21.53
C THR A 188 1.78 -11.73 -22.70
N PRO A 189 0.94 -12.05 -23.70
CA PRO A 189 1.38 -12.68 -24.94
C PRO A 189 2.52 -11.95 -25.64
N GLU A 190 2.52 -10.61 -25.56
CA GLU A 190 3.45 -9.73 -26.27
C GLU A 190 4.82 -9.68 -25.59
N LYS A 191 4.85 -9.59 -24.26
CA LYS A 191 6.07 -9.30 -23.48
C LYS A 191 6.48 -10.43 -22.53
N ARG A 192 5.67 -11.49 -22.43
CA ARG A 192 5.80 -12.55 -21.42
C ARG A 192 5.60 -11.97 -20.01
N PHE A 193 6.36 -12.47 -19.03
CA PHE A 193 6.26 -12.02 -17.65
C PHE A 193 6.60 -10.54 -17.49
N ILE A 194 5.86 -9.85 -16.62
CA ILE A 194 6.14 -8.45 -16.27
C ILE A 194 7.26 -8.41 -15.21
N PRO A 195 8.04 -7.32 -15.09
CA PRO A 195 9.19 -7.28 -14.19
C PRO A 195 8.79 -7.00 -12.73
N HIS A 196 7.70 -7.60 -12.24
CA HIS A 196 7.16 -7.35 -10.91
C HIS A 196 6.73 -8.66 -10.22
N PHE A 197 7.12 -8.82 -8.96
CA PHE A 197 6.85 -10.03 -8.17
C PHE A 197 6.12 -9.69 -6.88
N TRP A 198 5.33 -10.64 -6.39
CA TRP A 198 4.71 -10.59 -5.07
C TRP A 198 5.73 -10.92 -3.97
N SER A 199 6.81 -10.12 -3.87
CA SER A 199 7.95 -10.35 -2.97
C SER A 199 7.80 -9.74 -1.59
N ASP A 200 6.84 -8.84 -1.40
CA ASP A 200 6.62 -8.07 -0.18
C ASP A 200 5.19 -8.27 0.31
N TYR A 201 4.94 -8.02 1.60
CA TYR A 201 3.60 -8.15 2.17
C TYR A 201 2.61 -7.14 1.56
N ASN A 202 1.50 -7.67 1.06
CA ASN A 202 0.41 -6.93 0.42
C ASN A 202 -0.86 -7.79 0.39
N GLU A 203 -1.76 -7.59 -0.58
CA GLU A 203 -3.02 -8.32 -0.75
C GLU A 203 -2.87 -9.81 -1.06
N SER A 204 -1.66 -10.28 -1.40
CA SER A 204 -1.40 -11.60 -1.99
C SER A 204 -1.41 -12.79 -1.03
N ALA A 205 -1.62 -12.60 0.27
CA ALA A 205 -1.57 -13.71 1.23
C ALA A 205 -2.54 -14.86 0.89
N ILE A 206 -3.75 -14.52 0.41
CA ILE A 206 -4.74 -15.50 -0.07
C ILE A 206 -4.23 -16.30 -1.27
N MET A 207 -3.53 -15.65 -2.19
CA MET A 207 -2.96 -16.28 -3.37
C MET A 207 -1.88 -17.30 -2.98
N TYR A 208 -0.96 -16.95 -2.07
CA TYR A 208 0.05 -17.90 -1.58
C TYR A 208 -0.57 -19.08 -0.82
N VAL A 209 -1.60 -18.84 0.00
CA VAL A 209 -2.33 -19.92 0.69
C VAL A 209 -2.98 -20.87 -0.33
N LEU A 210 -3.65 -20.33 -1.36
CA LEU A 210 -4.22 -21.15 -2.43
C LEU A 210 -3.13 -21.89 -3.23
N ALA A 211 -2.00 -21.26 -3.52
CA ALA A 211 -0.91 -21.85 -4.26
C ALA A 211 -0.26 -23.03 -3.50
N MET A 212 0.03 -22.88 -2.21
CA MET A 212 0.56 -23.97 -1.37
C MET A 212 -0.49 -25.07 -1.10
N GLY A 213 -1.77 -24.70 -1.07
CA GLY A 213 -2.89 -25.62 -0.96
C GLY A 213 -3.11 -26.51 -2.19
N SER A 214 -2.53 -26.14 -3.34
CA SER A 214 -2.81 -26.80 -4.62
C SER A 214 -2.44 -28.29 -4.61
N PRO A 215 -3.27 -29.17 -5.20
CA PRO A 215 -2.94 -30.58 -5.35
C PRO A 215 -2.10 -30.88 -6.59
N THR A 216 -2.01 -29.96 -7.56
CA THR A 216 -1.39 -30.19 -8.87
C THR A 216 -0.06 -29.48 -9.01
N PHE A 217 -0.05 -28.16 -8.82
CA PHE A 217 1.13 -27.31 -8.99
C PHE A 217 1.45 -26.52 -7.71
N PRO A 218 1.70 -27.17 -6.55
CA PRO A 218 1.89 -26.46 -5.30
C PRO A 218 3.21 -25.69 -5.24
N LEU A 219 3.16 -24.50 -4.65
CA LEU A 219 4.36 -23.85 -4.09
C LEU A 219 4.76 -24.50 -2.77
N THR A 220 6.00 -24.28 -2.35
CA THR A 220 6.52 -24.78 -1.07
C THR A 220 6.47 -23.70 -0.01
N ALA A 221 6.63 -24.10 1.27
CA ALA A 221 6.73 -23.16 2.39
C ALA A 221 7.88 -22.13 2.22
N GLN A 222 8.90 -22.44 1.40
CA GLN A 222 9.99 -21.52 1.10
C GLN A 222 9.51 -20.26 0.40
N SER A 223 8.53 -20.34 -0.50
CA SER A 223 7.93 -19.18 -1.17
C SER A 223 7.28 -18.23 -0.16
N TRP A 224 6.54 -18.77 0.80
CA TRP A 224 5.91 -17.98 1.88
C TRP A 224 6.93 -17.35 2.83
N ALA A 225 7.98 -18.11 3.16
CA ALA A 225 9.06 -17.65 4.04
C ALA A 225 9.91 -16.56 3.40
N ALA A 226 10.03 -16.54 2.07
CA ALA A 226 10.81 -15.54 1.34
C ALA A 226 10.14 -14.16 1.29
N ILE A 227 8.83 -14.06 1.51
CA ILE A 227 8.09 -12.78 1.44
C ILE A 227 8.63 -11.81 2.49
N LYS A 228 9.04 -10.62 2.04
CA LYS A 228 9.50 -9.54 2.89
C LYS A 228 8.34 -8.96 3.71
N ARG A 229 8.58 -8.83 5.01
CA ARG A 229 7.60 -8.33 5.99
C ARG A 229 8.20 -7.18 6.78
N THR A 230 8.75 -6.20 6.07
CA THR A 230 9.36 -5.01 6.64
C THR A 230 8.37 -4.36 7.61
N ARG A 231 8.80 -4.11 8.86
CA ARG A 231 7.97 -3.50 9.89
C ARG A 231 8.24 -2.01 9.97
N GLY A 232 7.17 -1.24 10.02
CA GLY A 232 7.24 0.18 10.31
C GLY A 232 6.36 0.55 11.48
N ARG A 233 6.52 1.79 11.92
CA ARG A 233 5.75 2.39 12.98
C ARG A 233 5.24 3.77 12.57
N TYR A 234 3.94 3.98 12.74
CA TYR A 234 3.34 5.31 12.74
C TYR A 234 2.80 5.61 14.15
N LYS A 235 3.47 6.51 14.87
CA LYS A 235 3.19 6.79 16.29
C LYS A 235 3.19 5.51 17.12
N ASN A 236 2.06 5.15 17.75
CA ASN A 236 1.96 3.96 18.60
C ASN A 236 1.57 2.69 17.82
N HIS A 237 1.42 2.78 16.49
CA HIS A 237 0.96 1.68 15.65
C HIS A 237 2.12 1.05 14.90
N GLU A 238 2.44 -0.20 15.26
CA GLU A 238 3.45 -1.01 14.59
C GLU A 238 2.81 -2.05 13.69
N LEU A 239 3.25 -2.13 12.44
CA LEU A 239 2.70 -3.03 11.44
C LEU A 239 3.74 -3.37 10.36
N ILE A 240 3.46 -4.44 9.62
CA ILE A 240 4.11 -4.74 8.35
C ILE A 240 3.67 -3.69 7.33
N LEU A 241 4.63 -3.06 6.65
CA LEU A 241 4.41 -1.98 5.68
C LEU A 241 3.56 -2.45 4.51
N SER A 242 2.41 -1.81 4.31
CA SER A 242 1.60 -1.91 3.08
C SER A 242 0.56 -0.77 3.09
N PRO A 243 0.92 0.44 2.61
CA PRO A 243 0.17 1.67 2.93
C PRO A 243 -1.33 1.70 2.56
N PRO A 244 -1.77 1.19 1.39
CA PRO A 244 -3.20 1.14 1.03
C PRO A 244 -3.96 0.09 1.85
N LEU A 245 -5.08 0.44 2.47
CA LEU A 245 -5.77 -0.51 3.37
C LEU A 245 -6.27 -1.79 2.70
N PHE A 246 -6.55 -1.80 1.40
CA PHE A 246 -7.04 -3.01 0.71
C PHE A 246 -6.07 -4.19 0.82
N THR A 247 -4.76 -3.92 0.94
CA THR A 247 -3.72 -4.95 1.08
C THR A 247 -3.86 -5.72 2.40
N HIS A 248 -4.39 -5.06 3.43
CA HIS A 248 -4.73 -5.64 4.72
C HIS A 248 -6.16 -6.22 4.78
N GLN A 249 -6.94 -6.10 3.70
CA GLN A 249 -8.37 -6.45 3.69
C GLN A 249 -8.70 -7.62 2.76
N PHE A 250 -8.17 -7.65 1.54
CA PHE A 250 -8.62 -8.62 0.52
C PHE A 250 -8.42 -10.06 0.97
N SER A 251 -7.24 -10.39 1.51
CA SER A 251 -7.00 -11.72 2.08
C SER A 251 -7.87 -12.00 3.30
N HIS A 252 -8.10 -10.99 4.15
CA HIS A 252 -8.99 -11.10 5.31
C HIS A 252 -10.47 -11.21 4.96
N ALA A 253 -10.90 -10.86 3.74
CA ALA A 253 -12.28 -11.07 3.30
C ALA A 253 -12.64 -12.56 3.23
N PHE A 254 -11.65 -13.42 3.03
CA PHE A 254 -11.82 -14.87 2.90
C PHE A 254 -11.18 -15.66 4.03
N ILE A 255 -9.99 -15.28 4.48
CA ILE A 255 -9.21 -16.02 5.49
C ILE A 255 -9.45 -15.44 6.88
N ASP A 256 -9.89 -16.30 7.81
CA ASP A 256 -10.01 -15.93 9.22
C ASP A 256 -8.68 -16.08 9.94
N PHE A 257 -7.90 -14.99 9.96
CA PHE A 257 -6.64 -14.92 10.69
C PHE A 257 -6.77 -14.71 12.20
N ARG A 258 -7.99 -14.58 12.75
CA ARG A 258 -8.15 -14.43 14.21
C ARG A 258 -7.60 -15.66 14.93
N ASP A 259 -6.96 -15.38 16.05
CA ASP A 259 -6.33 -16.39 16.92
C ASP A 259 -5.32 -17.29 16.20
N LYS A 260 -4.73 -16.79 15.09
CA LYS A 260 -3.73 -17.49 14.30
C LYS A 260 -2.50 -16.61 14.10
N ARG A 261 -1.34 -17.25 14.16
CA ARG A 261 -0.04 -16.68 13.82
C ARG A 261 0.81 -17.75 13.16
N ASP A 262 1.72 -17.32 12.31
CA ASP A 262 2.83 -18.14 11.83
C ASP A 262 4.14 -17.70 12.51
N ALA A 263 5.27 -18.09 11.92
CA ALA A 263 6.59 -17.72 12.39
C ALA A 263 6.92 -16.22 12.24
N PHE A 264 6.12 -15.46 11.47
CA PHE A 264 6.44 -14.09 11.09
C PHE A 264 5.50 -13.07 11.74
N ALA A 265 4.19 -13.34 11.80
CA ALA A 265 3.23 -12.36 12.30
C ALA A 265 1.90 -12.97 12.80
N ASP A 266 1.27 -12.21 13.69
CA ASP A 266 -0.17 -12.26 13.90
C ASP A 266 -0.82 -11.27 12.93
N TYR A 267 -1.33 -11.78 11.81
CA TYR A 267 -1.84 -10.95 10.71
C TYR A 267 -3.13 -10.22 11.05
N PHE A 268 -3.97 -10.77 11.94
CA PHE A 268 -5.17 -10.07 12.37
C PHE A 268 -4.81 -8.85 13.24
N LYS A 269 -3.91 -9.02 14.23
CA LYS A 269 -3.42 -7.88 15.01
C LYS A 269 -2.66 -6.88 14.15
N ASN A 270 -1.89 -7.35 13.16
CA ASN A 270 -1.21 -6.49 12.19
C ASN A 270 -2.21 -5.59 11.44
N SER A 271 -3.28 -6.16 10.88
CA SER A 271 -4.29 -5.41 10.14
C SER A 271 -5.15 -4.48 11.02
N VAL A 272 -5.30 -4.81 12.31
CA VAL A 272 -5.83 -3.86 13.31
C VAL A 272 -4.91 -2.65 13.45
N GLN A 273 -3.60 -2.86 13.61
CA GLN A 273 -2.64 -1.75 13.70
C GLN A 273 -2.57 -0.93 12.40
N ALA A 274 -2.63 -1.57 11.24
CA ALA A 274 -2.70 -0.89 9.94
C ALA A 274 -3.92 0.02 9.82
N THR A 275 -5.09 -0.50 10.21
CA THR A 275 -6.34 0.27 10.21
C THR A 275 -6.28 1.46 11.16
N LEU A 276 -5.74 1.26 12.36
CA LEU A 276 -5.58 2.33 13.35
C LEU A 276 -4.56 3.39 12.91
N ALA A 277 -3.43 2.98 12.32
CA ALA A 277 -2.42 3.88 11.75
C ALA A 277 -3.03 4.75 10.63
N ASN A 278 -3.76 4.14 9.70
CA ASN A 278 -4.43 4.83 8.61
C ASN A 278 -5.44 5.87 9.12
N ARG A 279 -6.28 5.48 10.08
CA ARG A 279 -7.22 6.39 10.74
C ARG A 279 -6.50 7.52 11.47
N GLN A 280 -5.47 7.19 12.24
CA GLN A 280 -4.71 8.16 13.03
C GLN A 280 -4.04 9.18 12.11
N PHE A 281 -3.51 8.75 10.96
CA PHE A 281 -2.92 9.64 9.96
C PHE A 281 -3.95 10.63 9.39
N CYS A 282 -5.16 10.17 9.06
CA CYS A 282 -6.24 11.08 8.65
C CYS A 282 -6.57 12.10 9.76
N ILE A 283 -6.64 11.68 11.02
CA ILE A 283 -6.91 12.59 12.15
C ILE A 283 -5.82 13.66 12.26
N ASP A 284 -4.55 13.23 12.22
CA ASP A 284 -3.41 14.14 12.36
C ASP A 284 -3.27 15.10 11.18
N SER A 285 -3.74 14.68 10.00
CA SER A 285 -3.73 15.43 8.75
C SER A 285 -5.02 16.23 8.51
N ALA A 286 -5.96 16.28 9.46
CA ALA A 286 -7.26 16.95 9.27
C ALA A 286 -7.15 18.48 9.09
N GLU A 287 -6.07 19.09 9.56
CA GLU A 287 -5.77 20.51 9.30
C GLU A 287 -5.26 20.75 7.87
N SER A 288 -4.68 19.72 7.24
CA SER A 288 -4.18 19.76 5.87
C SER A 288 -5.23 19.42 4.83
N PHE A 289 -6.22 18.58 5.17
CA PHE A 289 -7.23 18.08 4.23
C PHE A 289 -8.63 18.09 4.86
N LYS A 290 -9.57 18.82 4.24
CA LYS A 290 -10.96 18.98 4.74
C LYS A 290 -11.74 17.67 4.78
N THR A 291 -11.39 16.72 3.92
CA THR A 291 -12.01 15.39 3.87
C THR A 291 -11.65 14.54 5.08
N TYR A 292 -10.49 14.79 5.69
CA TYR A 292 -9.94 13.92 6.74
C TYR A 292 -10.48 14.28 8.13
N GLY A 293 -10.59 13.27 9.00
CA GLY A 293 -10.93 13.46 10.40
C GLY A 293 -11.30 12.17 11.11
N LYS A 294 -11.66 12.28 12.39
CA LYS A 294 -11.95 11.12 13.27
C LYS A 294 -13.08 10.20 12.76
N ASP A 295 -14.04 10.77 12.04
CA ASP A 295 -15.21 10.08 11.45
C ASP A 295 -15.17 10.15 9.91
N SER A 296 -14.04 10.54 9.32
CA SER A 296 -13.87 10.61 7.87
C SER A 296 -12.43 10.24 7.54
N TRP A 297 -12.19 8.94 7.45
CA TRP A 297 -10.88 8.33 7.28
C TRP A 297 -11.00 7.10 6.38
N GLY A 298 -9.86 6.59 5.91
CA GLY A 298 -9.80 5.40 5.07
C GLY A 298 -9.14 5.71 3.74
N LEU A 299 -7.83 5.47 3.69
CA LEU A 299 -7.00 5.63 2.49
C LEU A 299 -6.70 4.26 1.91
N THR A 300 -7.18 4.02 0.70
CA THR A 300 -6.98 2.80 -0.08
C THR A 300 -7.05 3.13 -1.57
N ALA A 301 -6.66 2.20 -2.44
CA ALA A 301 -6.77 2.38 -3.89
C ALA A 301 -8.20 2.74 -4.32
N SER A 302 -8.34 3.86 -5.02
CA SER A 302 -9.63 4.39 -5.48
C SER A 302 -9.44 5.40 -6.61
N ILE A 303 -10.53 5.75 -7.30
CA ILE A 303 -10.56 6.95 -8.13
C ILE A 303 -10.37 8.18 -7.25
N GLY A 304 -9.78 9.24 -7.77
CA GLY A 304 -9.72 10.56 -7.14
C GLY A 304 -9.84 11.66 -8.19
N PRO A 305 -9.68 12.93 -7.79
CA PRO A 305 -9.82 14.08 -8.70
C PRO A 305 -8.83 14.03 -9.87
N ASP A 306 -7.65 13.45 -9.66
CA ASP A 306 -6.57 13.36 -10.65
C ASP A 306 -6.36 11.91 -11.13
N GLY A 307 -7.42 11.09 -11.15
CA GLY A 307 -7.37 9.71 -11.64
C GLY A 307 -7.28 8.64 -10.53
N TYR A 308 -7.12 7.38 -10.95
CA TYR A 308 -7.07 6.23 -10.04
C TYR A 308 -5.66 6.10 -9.45
N LYS A 309 -5.57 6.02 -8.13
CA LYS A 309 -4.31 6.00 -7.38
C LYS A 309 -4.37 4.98 -6.26
N ALA A 310 -3.23 4.43 -5.87
CA ALA A 310 -3.11 3.51 -4.74
C ALA A 310 -2.98 4.32 -3.44
N TYR A 311 -4.03 5.04 -3.04
CA TYR A 311 -3.95 5.87 -1.84
C TYR A 311 -3.68 5.01 -0.60
N GLY A 312 -2.88 5.53 0.32
CA GLY A 312 -2.50 4.84 1.54
C GLY A 312 -2.13 5.80 2.66
N ALA A 313 -1.75 5.23 3.79
CA ALA A 313 -1.25 5.97 4.93
C ALA A 313 0.08 5.38 5.44
N PRO A 314 0.94 6.20 6.08
CA PRO A 314 2.12 5.70 6.77
C PRO A 314 1.75 4.67 7.86
N PRO A 315 2.71 3.82 8.27
CA PRO A 315 4.12 3.83 7.89
C PRO A 315 4.37 3.28 6.49
N GLY A 316 5.48 3.69 5.88
CA GLY A 316 5.85 3.37 4.50
C GLY A 316 5.58 4.53 3.53
N PRO A 317 6.06 4.42 2.29
CA PRO A 317 5.78 5.41 1.27
C PRO A 317 4.31 5.36 0.86
N ALA A 318 3.52 6.32 1.36
CA ALA A 318 2.09 6.41 1.16
C ALA A 318 1.68 7.54 0.21
N GLN A 319 0.96 7.21 -0.87
CA GLN A 319 0.34 8.20 -1.76
C GLN A 319 -0.96 8.73 -1.13
N HIS A 320 -1.15 10.05 -1.03
CA HIS A 320 -2.41 10.64 -0.54
C HIS A 320 -2.58 12.10 -1.00
N ASP A 321 -3.82 12.55 -1.20
CA ASP A 321 -4.14 13.92 -1.64
C ASP A 321 -5.40 14.53 -0.99
N GLY A 322 -5.85 13.94 0.13
CA GLY A 322 -7.10 14.32 0.77
C GLY A 322 -8.32 13.53 0.27
N THR A 323 -8.13 12.59 -0.67
CA THR A 323 -9.19 11.68 -1.11
C THR A 323 -9.44 10.57 -0.07
N VAL A 324 -10.69 10.37 0.31
CA VAL A 324 -11.12 9.27 1.21
C VAL A 324 -11.99 8.31 0.42
N ALA A 325 -11.75 7.02 0.61
CA ALA A 325 -12.51 5.94 0.00
C ALA A 325 -13.36 5.23 1.07
N PRO A 326 -14.70 5.29 1.01
CA PRO A 326 -15.56 4.67 2.01
C PRO A 326 -15.32 3.15 2.21
N SER A 327 -14.88 2.45 1.15
CA SER A 327 -14.56 1.03 1.20
C SER A 327 -13.44 0.70 2.20
N ALA A 328 -12.46 1.59 2.38
CA ALA A 328 -11.39 1.39 3.35
C ALA A 328 -11.92 1.24 4.78
N ALA A 329 -12.79 2.15 5.23
CA ALA A 329 -13.37 2.03 6.58
C ALA A 329 -14.36 0.87 6.66
N ALA A 330 -15.22 0.70 5.64
CA ALA A 330 -16.25 -0.34 5.63
C ALA A 330 -15.66 -1.75 5.65
N ALA A 331 -14.65 -2.02 4.82
CA ALA A 331 -13.95 -3.31 4.77
C ALA A 331 -13.00 -3.54 5.96
N SER A 332 -12.75 -2.53 6.80
CA SER A 332 -12.02 -2.68 8.06
C SER A 332 -12.91 -2.93 9.29
N ILE A 333 -14.22 -3.12 9.11
CA ILE A 333 -15.18 -3.28 10.22
C ILE A 333 -14.85 -4.42 11.18
N VAL A 334 -14.26 -5.52 10.70
CA VAL A 334 -13.83 -6.63 11.57
C VAL A 334 -12.63 -6.27 12.46
N PHE A 335 -11.86 -5.25 12.08
CA PHE A 335 -10.69 -4.78 12.82
C PHE A 335 -11.03 -3.66 13.80
N THR A 336 -11.83 -2.70 13.36
CA THR A 336 -12.19 -1.50 14.14
C THR A 336 -13.68 -1.16 14.02
N PRO A 337 -14.59 -2.01 14.54
CA PRO A 337 -16.01 -1.91 14.24
C PRO A 337 -16.63 -0.55 14.60
N GLU A 338 -16.33 -0.04 15.79
CA GLU A 338 -16.85 1.25 16.26
C GLU A 338 -16.45 2.41 15.34
N TYR A 339 -15.16 2.46 14.92
CA TYR A 339 -14.66 3.53 14.05
C TYR A 339 -15.16 3.41 12.62
N SER A 340 -15.29 2.18 12.11
CA SER A 340 -15.83 1.91 10.77
C SER A 340 -17.31 2.27 10.69
N ILE A 341 -18.11 1.88 11.68
CA ILE A 341 -19.53 2.23 11.77
C ILE A 341 -19.69 3.75 11.90
N SER A 342 -18.91 4.41 12.75
CA SER A 342 -18.95 5.86 12.92
C SER A 342 -18.69 6.60 11.60
N ALA A 343 -17.66 6.18 10.84
CA ALA A 343 -17.32 6.80 9.57
C ALA A 343 -18.44 6.64 8.52
N MET A 344 -18.95 5.41 8.36
CA MET A 344 -20.07 5.16 7.45
C MET A 344 -21.30 5.98 7.82
N ARG A 345 -21.65 6.09 9.11
CA ARG A 345 -22.78 6.92 9.55
C ARG A 345 -22.54 8.39 9.25
N TYR A 346 -21.36 8.92 9.54
CA TYR A 346 -21.01 10.30 9.27
C TYR A 346 -21.18 10.64 7.78
N TRP A 347 -20.65 9.82 6.88
CA TRP A 347 -20.81 10.02 5.44
C TRP A 347 -22.27 9.92 4.99
N TYR A 348 -23.00 8.93 5.50
CA TYR A 348 -24.42 8.77 5.17
C TYR A 348 -25.23 9.99 5.62
N PHE A 349 -25.06 10.48 6.84
CA PHE A 349 -25.87 11.60 7.31
C PHE A 349 -25.43 12.95 6.73
N LYS A 350 -24.14 13.15 6.48
CA LYS A 350 -23.61 14.45 6.03
C LYS A 350 -23.55 14.59 4.51
N TYR A 351 -23.30 13.50 3.78
CA TYR A 351 -22.99 13.54 2.35
C TYR A 351 -23.84 12.60 1.50
N ARG A 352 -24.90 11.95 2.03
CA ARG A 352 -25.73 10.99 1.28
C ARG A 352 -26.14 11.48 -0.11
N ASP A 353 -26.53 12.74 -0.25
CA ASP A 353 -27.08 13.24 -1.51
C ASP A 353 -26.02 13.29 -2.64
N LYS A 354 -24.74 13.14 -2.31
CA LYS A 354 -23.61 13.12 -3.27
C LYS A 354 -22.83 11.80 -3.25
N LEU A 355 -22.73 11.15 -2.09
CA LEU A 355 -21.83 10.01 -1.86
C LEU A 355 -22.59 8.68 -1.78
N TRP A 356 -23.92 8.68 -1.67
CA TRP A 356 -24.73 7.47 -1.54
C TRP A 356 -25.65 7.28 -2.75
N GLY A 357 -25.62 6.09 -3.35
CA GLY A 357 -26.28 5.80 -4.62
C GLY A 357 -26.95 4.44 -4.71
N ARG A 358 -26.97 3.89 -5.92
CA ARG A 358 -27.59 2.60 -6.28
C ARG A 358 -26.89 1.43 -5.60
N TYR A 359 -25.57 1.52 -5.45
CA TYR A 359 -24.71 0.46 -4.91
C TYR A 359 -24.08 0.85 -3.57
N GLY A 360 -24.68 1.80 -2.85
CA GLY A 360 -24.21 2.26 -1.55
C GLY A 360 -23.28 3.45 -1.72
N PHE A 361 -22.21 3.50 -0.93
CA PHE A 361 -21.24 4.57 -1.06
C PHE A 361 -20.55 4.53 -2.44
N ALA A 362 -20.36 5.70 -3.06
CA ALA A 362 -19.49 5.83 -4.23
C ALA A 362 -18.03 5.59 -3.83
N ASP A 363 -17.17 5.43 -4.84
CA ASP A 363 -15.81 4.94 -4.66
C ASP A 363 -14.96 5.81 -3.73
N SER A 364 -15.07 7.13 -3.86
CA SER A 364 -14.31 8.09 -3.07
C SER A 364 -14.88 9.51 -3.13
N PHE A 365 -14.31 10.41 -2.34
CA PHE A 365 -14.57 11.84 -2.39
C PHE A 365 -13.39 12.66 -1.86
N ASN A 366 -13.30 13.91 -2.30
CA ASN A 366 -12.28 14.88 -1.89
C ASN A 366 -12.93 16.27 -1.76
N LEU A 367 -13.05 16.77 -0.52
CA LEU A 367 -13.75 18.02 -0.24
C LEU A 367 -12.93 19.26 -0.63
N ASP A 368 -11.60 19.18 -0.59
CA ASP A 368 -10.71 20.27 -1.01
C ASP A 368 -10.81 20.54 -2.51
N ARG A 369 -11.07 19.49 -3.29
CA ARG A 369 -11.22 19.55 -4.76
C ARG A 369 -12.69 19.51 -5.22
N ASN A 370 -13.66 19.57 -4.29
CA ASN A 370 -15.10 19.44 -4.56
C ASN A 370 -15.43 18.23 -5.47
N PHE A 371 -14.74 17.11 -5.23
CA PHE A 371 -14.87 15.88 -6.01
C PHE A 371 -15.67 14.84 -5.22
N PHE A 372 -16.63 14.21 -5.90
CA PHE A 372 -17.34 13.02 -5.43
C PHE A 372 -17.35 12.04 -6.60
N ALA A 373 -16.87 10.82 -6.38
CA ALA A 373 -16.79 9.82 -7.44
C ALA A 373 -18.20 9.54 -8.01
N PRO A 374 -18.36 9.53 -9.34
CA PRO A 374 -19.65 9.19 -9.96
C PRO A 374 -19.92 7.68 -9.95
N ASP A 375 -18.88 6.88 -9.70
CA ASP A 375 -18.85 5.44 -9.90
C ASP A 375 -18.76 4.67 -8.58
N ALA A 376 -19.15 3.40 -8.63
CA ALA A 376 -18.82 2.37 -7.66
C ALA A 376 -17.97 1.30 -8.36
N TYR A 377 -16.96 0.77 -7.67
CA TYR A 377 -16.05 -0.26 -8.19
C TYR A 377 -16.31 -1.62 -7.54
N GLY A 378 -16.34 -2.68 -8.33
CA GLY A 378 -16.60 -4.05 -7.85
C GLY A 378 -15.60 -4.50 -6.79
N ILE A 379 -14.32 -4.17 -6.97
CA ILE A 379 -13.24 -4.49 -6.02
C ILE A 379 -13.32 -3.71 -4.69
N ASN A 380 -14.13 -2.65 -4.63
CA ASN A 380 -14.40 -1.89 -3.40
C ASN A 380 -15.73 -2.30 -2.76
N GLN A 381 -16.75 -2.64 -3.56
CA GLN A 381 -18.03 -3.16 -3.07
C GLN A 381 -17.90 -4.59 -2.51
N GLY A 382 -17.05 -5.42 -3.12
CA GLY A 382 -16.84 -6.82 -2.74
C GLY A 382 -16.39 -6.98 -1.29
N PRO A 383 -15.20 -6.49 -0.92
CA PRO A 383 -14.72 -6.50 0.46
C PRO A 383 -15.69 -5.84 1.44
N THR A 384 -16.39 -4.78 1.04
CA THR A 384 -17.43 -4.14 1.87
C THR A 384 -18.52 -5.13 2.26
N VAL A 385 -19.06 -5.90 1.30
CA VAL A 385 -20.07 -6.94 1.59
C VAL A 385 -19.47 -8.04 2.45
N LEU A 386 -18.34 -8.63 2.03
CA LEU A 386 -17.78 -9.82 2.69
C LEU A 386 -17.33 -9.52 4.13
N MET A 387 -16.73 -8.36 4.38
CA MET A 387 -16.22 -8.00 5.71
C MET A 387 -17.33 -7.59 6.67
N ILE A 388 -18.38 -6.92 6.18
CA ILE A 388 -19.59 -6.69 7.00
C ILE A 388 -20.24 -8.03 7.34
N GLU A 389 -20.41 -8.95 6.39
CA GLU A 389 -21.00 -10.26 6.68
C GLU A 389 -20.12 -11.07 7.67
N ASN A 390 -18.80 -11.03 7.51
CA ASN A 390 -17.87 -11.69 8.44
C ASN A 390 -17.95 -11.10 9.85
N TYR A 391 -18.07 -9.77 9.97
CA TYR A 391 -18.29 -9.12 11.26
C TYR A 391 -19.59 -9.57 11.92
N ARG A 392 -20.66 -9.72 11.13
CA ARG A 392 -21.99 -10.10 11.62
C ARG A 392 -22.10 -11.57 12.00
N SER A 393 -21.54 -12.48 11.20
CA SER A 393 -21.78 -13.93 11.32
C SER A 393 -20.55 -14.80 11.12
N GLY A 394 -19.47 -14.26 10.53
CA GLY A 394 -18.31 -15.02 10.08
C GLY A 394 -18.60 -15.98 8.93
N LEU A 395 -19.67 -15.77 8.15
CA LEU A 395 -20.13 -16.71 7.13
C LEU A 395 -19.04 -17.04 6.10
N ILE A 396 -18.44 -16.02 5.49
CA ILE A 396 -17.47 -16.20 4.40
C ILE A 396 -16.23 -16.92 4.91
N TRP A 397 -15.74 -16.51 6.09
CA TRP A 397 -14.68 -17.19 6.81
C TRP A 397 -14.95 -18.67 7.06
N LYS A 398 -16.14 -19.01 7.57
CA LYS A 398 -16.50 -20.42 7.85
C LYS A 398 -16.49 -21.26 6.57
N LEU A 399 -17.04 -20.72 5.48
CA LEU A 399 -17.10 -21.39 4.19
C LEU A 399 -15.72 -21.58 3.57
N PHE A 400 -14.92 -20.52 3.47
CA PHE A 400 -13.62 -20.62 2.82
C PHE A 400 -12.63 -21.45 3.63
N MET A 401 -12.59 -21.28 4.96
CA MET A 401 -11.66 -22.00 5.84
C MET A 401 -11.99 -23.48 6.00
N SER A 402 -13.20 -23.94 5.68
CA SER A 402 -13.53 -25.37 5.73
C SER A 402 -12.96 -26.16 4.56
N ARG A 403 -12.50 -25.49 3.50
CA ARG A 403 -11.95 -26.12 2.29
C ARG A 403 -10.64 -26.88 2.57
N PRO A 404 -10.48 -28.12 2.08
CA PRO A 404 -9.28 -28.92 2.35
C PRO A 404 -8.01 -28.28 1.77
N GLU A 405 -8.09 -27.70 0.57
CA GLU A 405 -7.01 -26.95 -0.07
C GLU A 405 -6.56 -25.74 0.77
N VAL A 406 -7.48 -24.95 1.30
CA VAL A 406 -7.17 -23.80 2.16
C VAL A 406 -6.53 -24.25 3.46
N ARG A 407 -7.10 -25.28 4.10
CA ARG A 407 -6.52 -25.86 5.34
C ARG A 407 -5.12 -26.40 5.11
N LYS A 408 -4.84 -27.00 3.95
CA LYS A 408 -3.49 -27.44 3.57
C LYS A 408 -2.57 -26.23 3.43
N GLY A 409 -2.94 -25.23 2.62
CA GLY A 409 -2.13 -24.03 2.41
C GLY A 409 -1.81 -23.28 3.69
N MET A 410 -2.79 -23.14 4.60
CA MET A 410 -2.57 -22.52 5.91
C MET A 410 -1.56 -23.30 6.76
N ARG A 411 -1.59 -24.64 6.74
CA ARG A 411 -0.59 -25.46 7.46
C ARG A 411 0.80 -25.33 6.85
N GLU A 412 0.91 -25.34 5.53
CA GLU A 412 2.20 -25.17 4.82
C GLU A 412 2.80 -23.77 5.06
N ALA A 413 1.95 -22.74 5.22
CA ALA A 413 2.37 -21.40 5.64
C ALA A 413 2.79 -21.32 7.13
N GLY A 414 2.63 -22.40 7.91
CA GLY A 414 2.99 -22.45 9.32
C GLY A 414 1.90 -22.00 10.30
N PHE A 415 0.65 -21.78 9.84
CA PHE A 415 -0.45 -21.48 10.76
C PHE A 415 -0.91 -22.75 11.50
N GLY A 416 -0.71 -22.77 12.82
CA GLY A 416 -1.19 -23.83 13.72
C GLY A 416 -0.16 -24.88 14.17
N SER A 417 1.13 -24.69 13.89
CA SER A 417 2.21 -25.51 14.47
C SER A 417 2.72 -24.93 15.81
N ALA A 418 3.31 -25.77 16.67
CA ALA A 418 3.94 -25.34 17.92
C ALA A 418 5.13 -24.37 17.67
N GLU A 419 5.81 -24.51 16.54
CA GLU A 419 6.91 -23.63 16.12
C GLU A 419 6.46 -22.19 15.82
N GLY A 420 5.22 -22.00 15.36
CA GLY A 420 4.61 -20.68 15.18
C GLY A 420 4.45 -19.87 16.48
N THR A 421 4.76 -20.45 17.64
CA THR A 421 4.67 -19.75 18.94
C THR A 421 5.97 -19.08 19.39
N GLN A 422 7.13 -19.35 18.78
CA GLN A 422 8.43 -18.99 19.39
C GLN A 422 9.37 -18.05 18.61
N SER A 423 9.10 -17.65 17.38
CA SER A 423 9.85 -16.56 16.75
C SER A 423 8.94 -15.35 16.54
N GLY A 424 9.21 -14.28 17.30
CA GLY A 424 8.79 -12.95 16.87
C GLY A 424 9.75 -12.46 15.78
N PRO A 425 9.34 -11.47 14.96
CA PRO A 425 10.26 -10.82 14.04
C PRO A 425 11.49 -10.31 14.81
N THR A 426 12.69 -10.60 14.27
CA THR A 426 13.96 -10.21 14.88
C THR A 426 14.33 -8.76 14.56
N GLU A 427 13.75 -8.18 13.51
CA GLU A 427 14.05 -6.82 13.07
C GLU A 427 13.14 -5.80 13.78
N PRO A 428 13.71 -4.73 14.36
CA PRO A 428 12.94 -3.68 15.01
C PRO A 428 12.12 -2.90 13.97
N ALA A 429 10.91 -2.49 14.35
CA ALA A 429 10.11 -1.63 13.50
C ALA A 429 10.77 -0.25 13.32
N VAL A 430 10.80 0.23 12.08
CA VAL A 430 11.35 1.54 11.75
C VAL A 430 10.27 2.60 11.90
N GLU A 431 10.50 3.61 12.74
CA GLU A 431 9.65 4.79 12.76
C GLU A 431 9.89 5.59 11.49
N MET A 432 8.83 5.85 10.73
CA MET A 432 8.93 6.60 9.48
C MET A 432 8.29 7.97 9.65
N ALA A 433 9.05 9.01 9.32
CA ALA A 433 8.54 10.38 9.29
C ALA A 433 7.29 10.46 8.41
N SER A 434 6.25 11.10 8.94
CA SER A 434 5.03 11.37 8.19
C SER A 434 4.97 12.83 7.83
N TYR A 435 4.55 13.09 6.61
CA TYR A 435 4.49 14.42 6.08
C TYR A 435 3.08 15.02 6.25
N PHE A 436 3.02 16.26 6.73
CA PHE A 436 1.78 17.03 6.86
C PHE A 436 1.92 18.34 6.10
N LEU A 437 1.01 18.61 5.15
CA LEU A 437 1.08 19.79 4.28
C LEU A 437 1.15 21.10 5.06
N ASN A 438 0.42 21.21 6.16
CA ASN A 438 0.43 22.38 7.01
C ASN A 438 1.63 22.47 7.97
N LYS A 439 2.53 21.48 7.98
CA LYS A 439 3.73 21.41 8.83
C LYS A 439 4.99 21.15 8.02
N ARG A 440 5.13 21.83 6.88
CA ARG A 440 6.37 21.86 6.11
C ARG A 440 7.54 22.23 7.02
N PRO A 441 8.58 21.40 7.14
CA PRO A 441 9.77 21.81 7.88
C PRO A 441 10.37 23.04 7.19
N LEU A 442 10.66 24.08 7.97
CA LEU A 442 11.29 25.31 7.46
C LEU A 442 12.76 25.32 7.85
N ILE A 443 13.63 25.22 6.86
CA ILE A 443 15.07 25.30 7.00
C ILE A 443 15.51 26.73 6.70
N LYS A 444 16.25 27.35 7.62
CA LYS A 444 16.82 28.69 7.41
C LYS A 444 18.27 28.59 7.01
N THR A 445 18.65 29.24 5.91
CA THR A 445 20.05 29.34 5.49
C THR A 445 20.79 30.35 6.37
N GLY A 446 22.09 30.10 6.63
CA GLY A 446 22.95 31.12 7.21
C GLY A 446 23.37 32.18 6.19
N GLU A 447 23.25 33.46 6.52
CA GLU A 447 23.63 34.57 5.64
C GLU A 447 25.15 34.84 5.68
N ILE A 448 25.76 35.01 4.50
CA ILE A 448 27.19 35.30 4.35
C ILE A 448 27.41 36.44 3.36
N ASP A 449 28.58 37.08 3.43
CA ASP A 449 28.90 38.25 2.63
C ASP A 449 28.96 37.91 1.12
N ASP A 450 28.50 38.83 0.27
CA ASP A 450 28.52 38.69 -1.19
C ASP A 450 29.94 38.61 -1.78
N ALA A 451 30.95 39.07 -1.05
CA ALA A 451 32.35 38.91 -1.42
C ALA A 451 32.85 37.46 -1.30
N VAL A 452 32.14 36.60 -0.55
CA VAL A 452 32.51 35.19 -0.37
C VAL A 452 32.23 34.43 -1.67
N MET A 453 33.29 33.91 -2.28
CA MET A 453 33.23 33.12 -3.51
C MET A 453 33.27 31.63 -3.19
N PRO A 454 32.86 30.74 -4.12
CA PRO A 454 32.85 29.31 -3.84
C PRO A 454 34.18 28.76 -3.32
N GLU A 455 35.31 29.20 -3.84
CA GLU A 455 36.66 28.82 -3.37
C GLU A 455 36.96 29.13 -1.89
N ASP A 456 36.22 30.04 -1.27
CA ASP A 456 36.39 30.44 0.14
C ASP A 456 35.61 29.52 1.10
N VAL A 457 34.67 28.72 0.59
CA VAL A 457 33.70 27.94 1.38
C VAL A 457 34.09 26.45 1.43
N LYS A 458 35.33 26.15 1.83
CA LYS A 458 35.83 24.76 1.96
C LYS A 458 35.23 24.02 3.16
N LEU A 459 35.43 22.70 3.27
CA LEU A 459 34.87 21.85 4.35
C LEU A 459 35.21 22.38 5.76
N GLY A 460 36.45 22.85 5.95
CA GLY A 460 36.96 23.40 7.21
C GLY A 460 36.82 24.92 7.37
N ALA A 461 36.13 25.60 6.46
CA ALA A 461 36.03 27.07 6.48
C ALA A 461 35.25 27.57 7.70
N GLU A 462 35.73 28.64 8.33
CA GLU A 462 35.07 29.22 9.51
C GLU A 462 33.67 29.77 9.23
N VAL A 463 33.37 30.10 7.96
CA VAL A 463 32.08 30.62 7.52
C VAL A 463 30.91 29.67 7.86
N TRP A 464 31.16 28.35 7.95
CA TRP A 464 30.16 27.37 8.37
C TRP A 464 29.65 27.58 9.80
N LYS A 465 30.34 28.34 10.65
CA LYS A 465 29.84 28.74 11.98
C LYS A 465 28.57 29.62 11.88
N LYS A 466 28.31 30.22 10.72
CA LYS A 466 27.10 31.00 10.43
C LYS A 466 25.93 30.14 9.94
N ALA A 467 26.14 28.85 9.68
CA ALA A 467 25.06 27.98 9.24
C ALA A 467 23.95 27.92 10.29
N GLY A 468 22.70 27.84 9.81
CA GLY A 468 21.52 27.74 10.65
C GLY A 468 21.37 26.35 11.29
N GLU A 469 20.16 25.81 11.20
CA GLU A 469 19.87 24.45 11.68
C GLU A 469 20.49 23.40 10.76
N THR A 470 21.26 22.47 11.33
CA THR A 470 21.77 21.30 10.61
C THR A 470 20.64 20.33 10.32
N ILE A 471 20.45 20.00 9.04
CA ILE A 471 19.52 18.96 8.60
C ILE A 471 20.15 17.60 8.91
N GLU A 472 19.40 16.69 9.53
CA GLU A 472 19.86 15.32 9.81
C GLU A 472 18.92 14.28 9.19
N LEU A 473 19.45 13.43 8.32
CA LEU A 473 18.77 12.23 7.82
C LEU A 473 19.36 11.00 8.52
N ASN A 474 18.51 10.17 9.09
CA ASN A 474 18.90 8.93 9.77
C ASN A 474 17.77 7.90 9.62
N HIS A 475 17.85 6.78 10.35
CA HIS A 475 16.85 5.70 10.30
C HIS A 475 15.38 6.16 10.43
N LYS A 476 15.09 7.30 11.07
CA LYS A 476 13.73 7.85 11.20
C LYS A 476 13.12 8.32 9.87
N TYR A 477 13.97 8.51 8.87
CA TYR A 477 13.57 8.97 7.55
C TYR A 477 13.71 7.87 6.50
N LEU A 478 13.87 6.59 6.88
CA LEU A 478 13.80 5.50 5.92
C LEU A 478 12.45 5.55 5.21
N GLN A 479 12.48 5.65 3.89
CA GLN A 479 11.27 5.73 3.07
C GLN A 479 11.03 4.41 2.36
N ASN A 480 12.03 3.89 1.65
CA ASN A 480 11.93 2.66 0.89
C ASN A 480 13.13 1.75 1.18
N GLY A 481 12.91 0.46 0.97
CA GLY A 481 13.93 -0.56 1.07
C GLY A 481 14.25 -0.94 2.51
N LEU A 482 15.47 -1.42 2.72
CA LEU A 482 15.93 -1.95 3.98
C LEU A 482 17.31 -1.40 4.30
N ASN A 483 17.41 -0.67 5.41
CA ASN A 483 18.69 -0.25 5.94
C ASN A 483 19.11 -1.16 7.09
N ARG A 484 20.12 -2.02 6.85
CA ARG A 484 20.74 -2.83 7.91
C ARG A 484 21.97 -2.17 8.53
N GLN A 485 22.33 -0.95 8.10
CA GLN A 485 23.42 -0.17 8.67
C GLN A 485 22.91 0.76 9.78
N PRO A 486 23.15 0.44 11.07
CA PRO A 486 22.53 1.18 12.18
C PRO A 486 23.06 2.61 12.37
N ASP A 487 24.28 2.89 11.89
CA ASP A 487 24.96 4.18 12.04
C ASP A 487 24.93 5.05 10.78
N TYR A 488 24.19 4.63 9.74
CA TYR A 488 23.97 5.45 8.56
C TYR A 488 23.33 6.79 8.95
N SER A 489 23.94 7.88 8.53
CA SER A 489 23.41 9.22 8.76
C SER A 489 23.94 10.22 7.74
N VAL A 490 23.12 11.22 7.45
CA VAL A 490 23.48 12.41 6.69
C VAL A 490 23.32 13.61 7.60
N LYS A 491 24.31 14.49 7.60
CA LYS A 491 24.21 15.84 8.16
C LYS A 491 24.46 16.86 7.08
N ALA A 492 23.65 17.91 7.02
CA ALA A 492 23.78 18.96 6.03
C ALA A 492 23.56 20.35 6.62
N ASP A 493 24.44 21.27 6.26
CA ASP A 493 24.42 22.68 6.62
C ASP A 493 24.25 23.54 5.36
N LEU A 494 23.51 24.64 5.48
CA LEU A 494 23.23 25.56 4.37
C LEU A 494 23.69 26.98 4.70
N LEU A 495 24.32 27.62 3.71
CA LEU A 495 24.63 29.05 3.69
C LEU A 495 24.10 29.67 2.39
N ALA A 496 23.86 30.97 2.40
CA ALA A 496 23.50 31.70 1.19
C ALA A 496 24.07 33.12 1.20
N ASN A 497 24.37 33.62 0.01
CA ASN A 497 24.55 35.04 -0.29
C ASN A 497 23.71 35.41 -1.51
N SER A 498 23.84 36.63 -2.06
CA SER A 498 23.01 37.07 -3.18
C SER A 498 23.19 36.24 -4.46
N ARG A 499 24.30 35.49 -4.58
CA ARG A 499 24.64 34.73 -5.80
C ARG A 499 24.54 33.22 -5.65
N TYR A 500 24.86 32.67 -4.48
CA TYR A 500 25.00 31.24 -4.27
C TYR A 500 24.22 30.74 -3.06
N VAL A 501 23.72 29.51 -3.17
CA VAL A 501 23.41 28.66 -2.01
C VAL A 501 24.53 27.65 -1.89
N PHE A 502 25.11 27.54 -0.69
CA PHE A 502 26.12 26.55 -0.37
C PHE A 502 25.53 25.43 0.47
N LEU A 503 25.81 24.19 0.08
CA LEU A 503 25.44 22.99 0.81
C LEU A 503 26.71 22.26 1.23
N LYS A 504 26.96 22.15 2.54
CA LYS A 504 27.94 21.23 3.09
C LYS A 504 27.22 20.04 3.65
N PHE A 505 27.63 18.85 3.28
CA PHE A 505 27.07 17.65 3.83
C PHE A 505 28.13 16.64 4.23
N LYS A 506 27.75 15.74 5.13
CA LYS A 506 28.54 14.60 5.57
C LYS A 506 27.64 13.37 5.68
N VAL A 507 28.00 12.34 4.94
CA VAL A 507 27.37 11.01 4.97
C VAL A 507 28.29 10.06 5.72
N ARG A 508 27.74 9.38 6.72
CA ARG A 508 28.38 8.25 7.38
C ARG A 508 27.88 6.97 6.76
N ASP A 509 28.80 6.18 6.23
CA ASP A 509 28.53 5.00 5.42
C ASP A 509 29.65 3.98 5.63
N SER A 510 29.30 2.70 5.79
CA SER A 510 30.26 1.61 5.96
C SER A 510 30.76 1.01 4.65
N GLU A 511 30.05 1.22 3.55
CA GLU A 511 30.42 0.72 2.23
C GLU A 511 30.00 1.72 1.16
N ILE A 512 30.97 2.26 0.40
CA ILE A 512 30.67 3.17 -0.70
C ILE A 512 30.57 2.38 -2.00
N ILE A 513 29.37 2.37 -2.57
CA ILE A 513 29.02 1.82 -3.87
C ILE A 513 28.81 2.97 -4.86
N SER A 514 29.74 3.03 -5.82
CA SER A 514 29.67 3.93 -6.97
C SER A 514 30.06 3.13 -8.21
N SER A 515 29.12 2.35 -8.75
CA SER A 515 29.36 1.46 -9.89
C SER A 515 28.60 1.85 -11.15
N HIS A 516 27.63 2.76 -11.06
CA HIS A 516 26.79 3.14 -12.17
C HIS A 516 27.33 4.37 -12.91
N PRO A 517 27.03 4.53 -14.21
CA PRO A 517 27.38 5.74 -14.96
C PRO A 517 26.63 6.97 -14.43
N GLU A 518 27.04 8.18 -14.86
CA GLU A 518 26.48 9.44 -14.34
C GLU A 518 24.95 9.55 -14.52
N GLU A 519 24.41 8.99 -15.60
CA GLU A 519 22.97 8.95 -15.89
C GLU A 519 22.15 8.16 -14.85
N LEU A 520 22.82 7.25 -14.13
CA LEU A 520 22.23 6.31 -13.19
C LEU A 520 22.81 6.50 -11.77
N MET A 521 23.35 7.68 -11.45
CA MET A 521 23.90 7.98 -10.12
C MET A 521 22.89 7.80 -8.97
N TYR A 522 21.58 7.89 -9.26
CA TYR A 522 20.52 7.58 -8.29
C TYR A 522 20.46 6.09 -7.91
N GLU A 523 21.18 5.21 -8.60
CA GLU A 523 21.36 3.78 -8.30
C GLU A 523 22.63 3.47 -7.50
N ASP A 524 23.41 4.49 -7.15
CA ASP A 524 24.60 4.39 -6.30
C ASP A 524 24.34 5.04 -4.94
N ASP A 525 25.30 4.93 -4.01
CA ASP A 525 25.32 5.75 -2.80
C ASP A 525 25.38 7.21 -3.19
N SER A 526 24.37 7.95 -2.71
CA SER A 526 24.14 9.31 -3.19
C SER A 526 23.43 10.19 -2.17
N LEU A 527 23.70 11.47 -2.27
CA LEU A 527 22.89 12.54 -1.69
C LEU A 527 22.21 13.30 -2.83
N GLU A 528 20.94 13.61 -2.64
CA GLU A 528 20.10 14.27 -3.65
C GLU A 528 19.48 15.53 -3.06
N VAL A 529 19.53 16.60 -3.85
CA VAL A 529 18.95 17.91 -3.54
C VAL A 529 17.83 18.16 -4.53
N TYR A 530 16.67 18.51 -4.01
CA TYR A 530 15.53 18.91 -4.82
C TYR A 530 15.08 20.32 -4.45
N ILE A 531 14.78 21.10 -5.48
CA ILE A 531 14.41 22.51 -5.37
C ILE A 531 13.15 22.75 -6.18
N ASP A 532 12.12 23.33 -5.55
CA ASP A 532 10.94 23.92 -6.19
C ASP A 532 11.08 25.43 -5.99
N SER A 533 11.53 26.14 -7.02
CA SER A 533 11.93 27.55 -6.92
C SER A 533 10.77 28.51 -6.66
N GLU A 534 9.56 28.16 -7.09
CA GLU A 534 8.36 28.98 -6.91
C GLU A 534 7.52 28.54 -5.70
N ASN A 535 7.92 27.47 -5.03
CA ASN A 535 7.22 26.89 -3.89
C ASN A 535 5.75 26.57 -4.19
N ASN A 536 5.44 26.23 -5.45
CA ASN A 536 4.09 26.20 -6.00
C ASN A 536 3.53 24.77 -6.19
N LYS A 537 4.22 23.79 -5.59
CA LYS A 537 4.05 22.32 -5.61
C LYS A 537 4.97 21.70 -6.65
N PHE A 538 5.91 20.91 -6.15
CA PHE A 538 6.81 20.14 -6.98
C PHE A 538 6.04 19.17 -7.90
N ALA A 539 6.13 19.41 -9.19
CA ALA A 539 5.69 18.53 -10.26
C ALA A 539 6.94 17.89 -10.87
N TRP A 540 6.96 16.57 -11.05
CA TRP A 540 8.21 15.91 -11.46
C TRP A 540 8.75 16.48 -12.79
N GLY A 541 9.90 17.18 -12.73
CA GLY A 541 10.49 17.89 -13.86
C GLY A 541 9.71 19.12 -14.34
N GLY A 542 8.87 19.73 -13.49
CA GLY A 542 8.22 21.02 -13.73
C GLY A 542 9.23 22.13 -14.02
N ALA A 543 8.84 23.20 -14.72
CA ALA A 543 9.77 24.22 -15.27
C ALA A 543 10.63 24.95 -14.20
N ASP A 544 10.15 24.92 -12.96
CA ASP A 544 10.66 25.52 -11.74
C ASP A 544 11.19 24.50 -10.73
N ASP A 545 11.21 23.22 -11.11
CA ASP A 545 11.66 22.09 -10.32
C ASP A 545 13.02 21.58 -10.80
N TYR A 546 13.96 21.44 -9.85
CA TYR A 546 15.33 21.03 -10.09
C TYR A 546 15.73 19.84 -9.21
N GLN A 547 16.62 19.01 -9.73
CA GLN A 547 17.25 17.92 -8.99
C GLN A 547 18.75 17.92 -9.26
N VAL A 548 19.53 17.85 -8.19
CA VAL A 548 20.99 17.68 -8.22
C VAL A 548 21.33 16.43 -7.42
N ILE A 549 22.10 15.51 -8.00
CA ILE A 549 22.55 14.28 -7.34
C ILE A 549 24.06 14.31 -7.21
N MET A 550 24.55 13.95 -6.03
CA MET A 550 25.96 13.78 -5.73
C MET A 550 26.23 12.34 -5.31
N SER A 551 27.29 11.77 -5.84
CA SER A 551 27.74 10.42 -5.50
C SER A 551 29.27 10.38 -5.51
N PRO A 552 29.93 9.61 -4.64
CA PRO A 552 31.35 9.37 -4.74
C PRO A 552 31.76 8.90 -6.16
N ALA A 553 33.01 9.12 -6.56
CA ALA A 553 33.53 8.63 -7.84
C ALA A 553 34.32 7.32 -7.67
N THR A 554 34.23 6.41 -8.64
CA THR A 554 35.10 5.24 -8.72
C THR A 554 36.56 5.69 -8.83
N GLY A 555 37.42 5.30 -7.87
CA GLY A 555 38.83 5.71 -7.84
C GLY A 555 39.13 6.97 -7.02
N GLY A 556 38.13 7.53 -6.32
CA GLY A 556 38.26 8.71 -5.48
C GLY A 556 37.77 9.97 -6.19
N GLY A 557 37.07 10.85 -5.47
CA GLY A 557 36.39 12.00 -6.06
C GLY A 557 34.95 12.12 -5.60
N MET A 558 34.29 13.19 -6.05
CA MET A 558 32.85 13.38 -5.97
C MET A 558 32.33 13.68 -7.38
N ARG A 559 31.21 13.05 -7.75
CA ARG A 559 30.47 13.30 -8.98
C ARG A 559 29.24 14.14 -8.64
N VAL A 560 28.84 15.02 -9.54
CA VAL A 560 27.60 15.79 -9.44
C VAL A 560 26.91 15.82 -10.78
N ARG A 561 25.58 15.71 -10.78
CA ARG A 561 24.78 15.83 -11.99
C ARG A 561 23.45 16.52 -11.70
N GLU A 562 23.09 17.46 -12.57
CA GLU A 562 21.78 18.09 -12.63
C GLU A 562 20.84 17.27 -13.53
N PHE A 563 19.71 16.81 -13.00
CA PHE A 563 18.81 15.86 -13.68
C PHE A 563 17.61 16.54 -14.36
N PHE A 564 17.04 17.58 -13.76
CA PHE A 564 15.94 18.32 -14.39
C PHE A 564 16.44 19.60 -15.05
N HIS A 565 15.98 19.82 -16.28
CA HIS A 565 16.41 20.92 -17.16
C HIS A 565 17.94 21.01 -17.29
N PRO A 566 18.65 19.91 -17.61
CA PRO A 566 20.11 19.92 -17.72
C PRO A 566 20.61 20.93 -18.77
N GLU A 567 19.80 21.25 -19.78
CA GLU A 567 20.09 22.30 -20.76
C GLU A 567 20.21 23.71 -20.15
N ARG A 568 19.61 23.92 -18.98
CA ARG A 568 19.67 25.17 -18.22
C ARG A 568 20.69 25.11 -17.08
N THR A 569 20.83 23.96 -16.45
CA THR A 569 21.53 23.82 -15.16
C THR A 569 22.91 23.19 -15.26
N ALA A 570 23.27 22.54 -16.38
CA ALA A 570 24.54 21.82 -16.50
C ALA A 570 25.75 22.72 -16.21
N GLY A 571 26.54 22.32 -15.20
CA GLY A 571 27.74 23.03 -14.78
C GLY A 571 27.49 24.25 -13.88
N ALA A 572 26.22 24.52 -13.52
CA ALA A 572 25.87 25.55 -12.55
C ALA A 572 26.03 25.08 -11.10
N CYS A 573 26.18 23.77 -10.88
CA CYS A 573 26.58 23.20 -9.61
C CYS A 573 28.09 22.94 -9.56
N ARG A 574 28.79 23.58 -8.61
CA ARG A 574 30.24 23.42 -8.42
C ARG A 574 30.53 22.64 -7.14
N ILE A 575 31.25 21.52 -7.26
CA ILE A 575 31.92 20.88 -6.12
C ILE A 575 33.11 21.78 -5.72
N VAL A 576 33.01 22.38 -4.54
CA VAL A 576 34.01 23.30 -4.00
C VAL A 576 35.15 22.55 -3.32
N ASP A 577 34.80 21.56 -2.50
CA ASP A 577 35.72 20.77 -1.70
C ASP A 577 35.04 19.44 -1.36
N PHE A 578 35.81 18.37 -1.20
CA PHE A 578 35.27 17.06 -0.87
C PHE A 578 36.30 16.17 -0.16
N SER A 579 35.80 15.17 0.56
CA SER A 579 36.59 14.11 1.17
C SER A 579 35.77 12.82 1.15
N ALA A 580 36.39 11.72 0.75
CA ALA A 580 35.78 10.39 0.80
C ALA A 580 36.74 9.45 1.52
N THR A 581 36.21 8.67 2.46
CA THR A 581 36.95 7.73 3.30
C THR A 581 36.21 6.40 3.35
N ALA A 582 36.82 5.40 3.98
CA ALA A 582 36.14 4.13 4.23
C ALA A 582 34.94 4.23 5.22
N LEU A 583 34.71 5.40 5.83
CA LEU A 583 33.62 5.64 6.79
C LEU A 583 32.55 6.61 6.24
N GLY A 584 32.56 6.83 4.92
CA GLY A 584 31.63 7.71 4.21
C GLY A 584 32.31 8.90 3.55
N TYR A 585 31.51 9.90 3.21
CA TYR A 585 31.91 10.99 2.32
C TYR A 585 31.29 12.33 2.73
N GLU A 586 31.99 13.42 2.44
CA GLU A 586 31.55 14.79 2.69
C GLU A 586 31.95 15.69 1.52
N ALA A 587 31.12 16.68 1.21
CA ALA A 587 31.42 17.67 0.19
C ALA A 587 30.76 19.01 0.47
N VAL A 588 31.32 20.05 -0.16
CA VAL A 588 30.68 21.35 -0.29
C VAL A 588 30.28 21.58 -1.75
N LEU A 589 29.03 21.95 -1.95
CA LEU A 589 28.49 22.37 -3.22
C LEU A 589 28.15 23.85 -3.19
N ALA A 590 28.36 24.52 -4.30
CA ALA A 590 27.83 25.86 -4.58
C ALA A 590 26.82 25.77 -5.74
N LEU A 591 25.60 26.23 -5.49
CA LEU A 591 24.49 26.31 -6.44
C LEU A 591 24.29 27.78 -6.84
N GLU A 592 24.42 28.11 -8.13
CA GLU A 592 24.18 29.48 -8.59
C GLU A 592 22.67 29.80 -8.61
N ARG A 593 22.26 30.71 -7.73
CA ARG A 593 20.85 31.00 -7.43
C ARG A 593 20.03 31.32 -8.67
N THR A 594 20.55 32.18 -9.55
CA THR A 594 19.86 32.63 -10.76
C THR A 594 19.57 31.48 -11.73
N VAL A 595 20.48 30.50 -11.82
CA VAL A 595 20.31 29.35 -12.71
C VAL A 595 19.18 28.45 -12.22
N PHE A 596 19.13 28.19 -10.91
CA PHE A 596 18.10 27.38 -10.24
C PHE A 596 16.83 28.18 -9.87
N GLY A 597 16.69 29.43 -10.31
CA GLY A 597 15.51 30.26 -10.01
C GLY A 597 15.35 30.63 -8.53
N ILE A 598 16.39 30.50 -7.71
CA ILE A 598 16.34 30.71 -6.26
C ILE A 598 16.34 32.21 -5.94
N GLY A 599 15.14 32.77 -5.80
CA GLY A 599 14.92 34.14 -5.34
C GLY A 599 15.15 34.34 -3.83
N ASP A 600 14.93 35.56 -3.35
CA ASP A 600 14.81 35.84 -1.92
C ASP A 600 13.43 35.34 -1.44
N GLY A 601 13.36 34.70 -0.27
CA GLY A 601 12.10 34.18 0.26
C GLY A 601 12.11 32.69 0.53
N ARG A 602 10.91 32.08 0.50
CA ARG A 602 10.73 30.65 0.72
C ARG A 602 10.62 29.92 -0.60
N ILE A 603 11.47 28.92 -0.77
CA ILE A 603 11.39 27.96 -1.87
C ILE A 603 11.07 26.57 -1.32
N GLY A 604 10.53 25.68 -2.14
CA GLY A 604 10.45 24.27 -1.79
C GLY A 604 11.84 23.63 -1.82
N PHE A 605 12.17 22.85 -0.79
CA PHE A 605 13.49 22.23 -0.66
C PHE A 605 13.43 20.88 0.06
N SER A 606 14.20 19.91 -0.43
CA SER A 606 14.36 18.60 0.23
C SER A 606 15.73 17.99 -0.02
N LEU A 607 16.26 17.33 1.00
CA LEU A 607 17.40 16.42 0.88
C LEU A 607 16.93 14.97 0.95
N ALA A 608 17.41 14.13 0.05
CA ALA A 608 17.23 12.68 0.08
C ALA A 608 18.59 11.99 0.01
N ALA A 609 18.68 10.75 0.48
CA ALA A 609 19.91 9.98 0.38
C ALA A 609 19.63 8.52 0.02
N ARG A 610 20.53 7.88 -0.72
CA ARG A 610 20.49 6.45 -0.98
C ARG A 610 21.69 5.79 -0.30
N ASN A 611 21.44 4.64 0.32
CA ASN A 611 22.44 3.79 0.95
C ASN A 611 22.34 2.38 0.36
N ILE A 612 23.42 1.85 -0.17
CA ILE A 612 23.52 0.50 -0.71
C ILE A 612 24.73 -0.17 -0.08
N ASP A 613 24.48 -1.28 0.61
CA ASP A 613 25.54 -2.06 1.25
C ASP A 613 25.37 -3.53 0.82
N ARG A 614 26.37 -4.06 0.10
CA ARG A 614 26.37 -5.44 -0.38
C ARG A 614 26.61 -6.42 0.76
N VAL A 615 27.40 -6.04 1.76
CA VAL A 615 27.79 -6.90 2.89
C VAL A 615 26.61 -7.11 3.85
N LEU A 616 25.94 -6.02 4.21
CA LEU A 616 24.75 -5.99 5.05
C LEU A 616 23.48 -6.27 4.24
N ASN A 617 23.58 -6.33 2.91
CA ASN A 617 22.45 -6.47 2.00
C ASN A 617 21.38 -5.39 2.26
N SER A 618 21.85 -4.14 2.39
CA SER A 618 21.03 -2.94 2.50
C SER A 618 20.83 -2.33 1.13
N ASP A 619 19.62 -1.88 0.85
CA ASP A 619 19.29 -0.96 -0.24
C ASP A 619 18.18 -0.08 0.30
N ALA A 620 18.52 1.15 0.65
CA ALA A 620 17.67 2.03 1.42
C ALA A 620 17.64 3.42 0.81
N LYS A 621 16.43 3.98 0.74
CA LYS A 621 16.21 5.39 0.40
C LYS A 621 15.77 6.13 1.65
N PHE A 622 16.50 7.18 2.00
CA PHE A 622 16.23 8.06 3.13
C PHE A 622 15.68 9.40 2.66
N ASN A 623 14.72 9.88 3.44
CA ASN A 623 14.05 11.16 3.35
C ASN A 623 13.69 11.56 1.93
N TRP A 624 12.59 11.01 1.46
CA TRP A 624 11.97 11.53 0.26
C TRP A 624 10.60 12.06 0.64
N PHE A 625 10.49 13.38 0.68
CA PHE A 625 9.20 14.09 0.71
C PHE A 625 8.43 13.96 -0.63
N PHE A 626 8.81 12.98 -1.46
CA PHE A 626 8.36 12.76 -2.82
C PHE A 626 7.63 11.43 -2.90
N LEU A 627 6.32 11.52 -3.03
CA LEU A 627 5.53 10.47 -3.61
C LEU A 627 4.60 11.13 -4.61
N GLU A 628 4.66 10.66 -5.85
CA GLU A 628 3.80 11.16 -6.91
C GLU A 628 2.32 11.05 -6.53
N PRO A 629 1.44 11.96 -7.00
CA PRO A 629 1.69 13.00 -8.00
C PRO A 629 1.68 14.41 -7.39
N ALA A 630 1.77 14.54 -6.07
CA ALA A 630 1.72 15.81 -5.37
C ALA A 630 2.74 15.80 -4.23
N THR A 631 3.99 16.04 -4.61
CA THR A 631 5.12 16.18 -3.70
C THR A 631 4.90 17.42 -2.85
N TYR A 632 5.32 17.34 -1.59
CA TYR A 632 5.36 18.50 -0.73
C TYR A 632 6.72 18.57 -0.05
N LEU A 633 7.57 19.48 -0.51
CA LEU A 633 8.91 19.66 0.04
C LEU A 633 8.88 20.31 1.41
N GLY A 634 10.00 20.30 2.13
CA GLY A 634 10.24 21.34 3.12
C GLY A 634 10.24 22.72 2.48
N GLU A 635 10.35 23.75 3.30
CA GLU A 635 10.63 25.11 2.84
C GLU A 635 12.07 25.45 3.20
N MET A 636 12.82 26.03 2.27
CA MET A 636 14.08 26.71 2.58
C MET A 636 13.84 28.22 2.53
N GLN A 637 14.14 28.93 3.61
CA GLN A 637 14.16 30.38 3.67
C GLN A 637 15.56 30.86 3.30
N VAL A 638 15.66 31.56 2.16
CA VAL A 638 16.84 32.29 1.73
C VAL A 638 16.66 33.75 2.13
N GLU A 639 17.59 34.27 2.93
CA GLU A 639 17.61 35.67 3.35
C GLU A 639 18.53 36.48 2.42
N LYS A 640 18.29 37.79 2.35
CA LYS A 640 18.90 38.69 1.38
C LYS A 640 20.26 39.17 1.84
#